data_AF-A0A2M8F8S2-F1
#
_entry.id   AF-A0A2M8F8S2-F1
#
_cell.length_a   1.000
_cell.length_b   1.000
_cell.length_c   1.000
_cell.angle_alpha   90.00
_cell.angle_beta   90.00
_cell.angle_gamma   90.00
#
_symmetry.space_group_name_H-M   'P 1'
#
loop_
_entity.id
_entity.type
_entity.pdbx_description
1 polymer ?
#
loop_
_entity_poly.entity_id
_entity_poly.type
_entity_poly.pdbx_seq_one_letter_code
_entity_poly.pdbx_strand_id
1 'polypeptide(L)'
;MKSQTTVVVGAQWGDEGKGKITDVLASDADYVVRFHGGNNAGHTIVVGDKTYKLHLLPSGVVSEHTHSVIGNGVVVDPKVLLEEITEITKEGKSLKLSVSERAHVIMPYHIAMDEALSGHQDALGAGSTKRGIAPVYADKMYRHGIRIGDLLEPDMFREKLEKAYDFNVGMITNVFHAPFSRLKEDIVQEYLAFGQQLKQYICDTEVALATAYRDGKRILFEGAQGMSLDPDHGLYPHTTSSNNVAAHAEVGSGLGINDKKRIVGVVKAYVSRVGTSPFVTELTDTVGDRIREIGQEYGTTTGRARRIGWLDLVQVRQSVRMHPLTEIAITKLDILNGFDEIKVCTGYYIDGTLVQEMPASLNAMRKAQPVYTTLAGWQQVYTGDMPTDMRGFDPAVQAYLSFIEKEVGCPIGIVSFGPKRSETVVLASIVSEKKEKELTAISPIDGRYGMQLESLVEYHSEYALMRARMRVEIEYLIALGDEPAFTLLAPFSAREKEQLHTLIASFSLDDAARIKEIEERIHHDVKAVEFFLQETLPALGVAHAIPFIHIGLTSEDINNIAYLIAWRDSLTDVYLPVIDALTASLGTYANTYRTTPLLALTHGQPATPTTVGKEIAVFADRLQRQRGILANMRFFAKCSGATGTFAAHGVLSSDVDWVAFHKSFLASFGFDQLLLTTQVNHYDTLVESYQTVFRINTILLDLARDMWFYISRGIFHQISDKHHVGSSTMPHKVNPIHFENAEGNIAVANGLLHTLTSHLPVSRMQRDLSGSTVIRNQGVALAHALLAVQSMAKGMTTITPDSSVLLQELHAHPEVLTEAIQTMLRKYGNQDAYERLKELSRGESVDTVALRNFIASLDLSAEDRDFLFTLTPEKYIGLAGSLGERV
;
A
#
# COMPACT_ATOMS: atom_id res chain seq x y z
N MET A 1 18.99 4.21 8.83
CA MET A 1 18.72 3.44 7.59
C MET A 1 17.66 2.42 7.93
N LYS A 2 16.57 2.31 7.16
CA LYS A 2 15.56 1.26 7.40
C LYS A 2 16.15 -0.10 7.04
N SER A 3 15.99 -1.10 7.91
CA SER A 3 16.38 -2.48 7.63
C SER A 3 15.59 -3.00 6.42
N GLN A 4 16.26 -3.73 5.52
CA GLN A 4 15.60 -4.43 4.43
C GLN A 4 15.35 -5.87 4.85
N THR A 5 14.07 -6.25 4.88
CA THR A 5 13.65 -7.61 5.19
C THR A 5 13.06 -8.27 3.95
N THR A 6 13.61 -9.42 3.58
CA THR A 6 13.12 -10.23 2.47
C THR A 6 12.66 -11.59 3.00
N VAL A 7 11.54 -12.10 2.52
CA VAL A 7 11.02 -13.43 2.84
C VAL A 7 10.87 -14.22 1.55
N VAL A 8 11.46 -15.42 1.49
CA VAL A 8 11.38 -16.34 0.34
C VAL A 8 10.53 -17.53 0.75
N VAL A 9 9.44 -17.77 0.01
CA VAL A 9 8.46 -18.83 0.30
C VAL A 9 8.14 -19.62 -0.96
N GLY A 10 7.74 -20.88 -0.79
CA GLY A 10 7.32 -21.73 -1.91
C GLY A 10 5.85 -21.48 -2.19
N ALA A 11 5.51 -21.07 -3.41
CA ALA A 11 4.14 -20.74 -3.77
C ALA A 11 3.34 -21.95 -4.27
N GLN A 12 3.91 -23.16 -4.21
CA GLN A 12 3.29 -24.39 -4.71
C GLN A 12 3.25 -25.52 -3.66
N TRP A 13 3.72 -26.73 -3.99
CA TRP A 13 3.74 -27.91 -3.12
C TRP A 13 5.11 -28.18 -2.48
N GLY A 14 6.06 -27.25 -2.57
CA GLY A 14 7.47 -27.50 -2.23
C GLY A 14 8.31 -27.84 -3.46
N ASP A 15 9.63 -27.90 -3.26
CA ASP A 15 10.63 -28.19 -4.31
C ASP A 15 10.69 -27.20 -5.49
N GLU A 16 10.23 -25.96 -5.31
CA GLU A 16 10.19 -24.91 -6.34
C GLU A 16 11.58 -24.27 -6.61
N GLY A 17 12.62 -24.67 -5.88
CA GLY A 17 13.96 -24.06 -6.01
C GLY A 17 14.22 -22.91 -5.03
N LYS A 18 13.52 -22.87 -3.88
CA LYS A 18 13.72 -21.87 -2.82
C LYS A 18 15.17 -21.72 -2.39
N GLY A 19 15.90 -22.82 -2.19
CA GLY A 19 17.31 -22.77 -1.80
C GLY A 19 18.18 -22.02 -2.80
N LYS A 20 17.93 -22.20 -4.10
CA LYS A 20 18.60 -21.46 -5.16
C LYS A 20 18.28 -19.96 -5.11
N ILE A 21 17.00 -19.60 -5.05
CA ILE A 21 16.58 -18.19 -4.99
C ILE A 21 17.11 -17.53 -3.71
N THR A 22 17.13 -18.26 -2.61
CA THR A 22 17.72 -17.82 -1.35
C THR A 22 19.22 -17.58 -1.51
N ASP A 23 19.97 -18.49 -2.14
CA ASP A 23 21.41 -18.30 -2.43
C ASP A 23 21.68 -17.07 -3.33
N VAL A 24 20.86 -16.86 -4.37
CA VAL A 24 20.94 -15.69 -5.26
C VAL A 24 20.79 -14.39 -4.46
N LEU A 25 19.83 -14.35 -3.54
CA LEU A 25 19.51 -13.18 -2.72
C LEU A 25 20.41 -13.04 -1.48
N ALA A 26 21.02 -14.14 -1.02
CA ALA A 26 21.83 -14.18 0.19
C ALA A 26 23.14 -13.40 0.06
N SER A 27 23.64 -13.13 -1.15
CA SER A 27 24.83 -12.26 -1.32
C SER A 27 24.65 -10.85 -0.81
N ASP A 28 23.40 -10.42 -0.70
CA ASP A 28 23.01 -9.12 -0.18
C ASP A 28 22.39 -9.24 1.22
N ALA A 29 22.53 -10.37 1.90
CA ALA A 29 21.99 -10.58 3.23
C ALA A 29 23.11 -10.67 4.28
N ASP A 30 22.94 -9.94 5.37
CA ASP A 30 23.78 -10.09 6.56
C ASP A 30 23.36 -11.35 7.35
N TYR A 31 22.06 -11.65 7.37
CA TYR A 31 21.49 -12.80 8.07
C TYR A 31 20.56 -13.61 7.15
N VAL A 32 20.65 -14.94 7.23
CA VAL A 32 19.68 -15.87 6.62
C VAL A 32 19.04 -16.71 7.70
N VAL A 33 17.72 -16.62 7.82
CA VAL A 33 16.95 -17.18 8.93
C VAL A 33 15.99 -18.25 8.41
N ARG A 34 16.17 -19.49 8.85
CA ARG A 34 15.20 -20.56 8.61
C ARG A 34 14.25 -20.61 9.79
N PHE A 35 12.96 -20.45 9.53
CA PHE A 35 11.98 -20.11 10.59
C PHE A 35 10.91 -21.19 10.83
N HIS A 36 10.83 -22.24 10.03
CA HIS A 36 9.90 -23.36 10.26
C HIS A 36 10.37 -24.65 9.57
N GLY A 37 9.61 -25.73 9.74
CA GLY A 37 9.93 -27.05 9.21
C GLY A 37 11.03 -27.74 10.03
N GLY A 38 11.75 -28.66 9.41
CA GLY A 38 12.86 -29.40 10.01
C GLY A 38 13.74 -30.05 8.95
N ASN A 39 14.30 -31.22 9.26
CA ASN A 39 15.09 -32.03 8.31
C ASN A 39 14.24 -32.78 7.26
N ASN A 40 12.95 -32.43 7.13
CA ASN A 40 12.07 -32.82 6.04
C ASN A 40 12.16 -31.89 4.82
N ALA A 41 12.76 -30.72 4.98
CA ALA A 41 13.13 -29.86 3.86
C ALA A 41 14.45 -30.36 3.25
N GLY A 42 14.58 -30.24 1.93
CA GLY A 42 15.84 -30.46 1.23
C GLY A 42 16.10 -29.33 0.24
N HIS A 43 17.15 -28.54 0.49
CA HIS A 43 17.59 -27.46 -0.37
C HIS A 43 18.92 -27.83 -1.02
N THR A 44 18.89 -27.96 -2.34
CA THR A 44 20.10 -28.21 -3.13
C THR A 44 20.61 -26.89 -3.68
N ILE A 45 21.87 -26.56 -3.41
CA ILE A 45 22.52 -25.33 -3.82
C ILE A 45 23.77 -25.69 -4.62
N VAL A 46 23.97 -25.00 -5.74
CA VAL A 46 25.13 -25.21 -6.61
C VAL A 46 25.98 -23.95 -6.59
N VAL A 47 27.17 -24.03 -5.98
CA VAL A 47 28.14 -22.93 -5.89
C VAL A 47 29.41 -23.32 -6.66
N GLY A 48 29.66 -22.63 -7.78
CA GLY A 48 30.70 -23.05 -8.72
C GLY A 48 30.38 -24.44 -9.29
N ASP A 49 31.29 -25.39 -9.10
CA ASP A 49 31.11 -26.80 -9.51
C ASP A 49 30.66 -27.72 -8.37
N LYS A 50 30.43 -27.19 -7.16
CA LYS A 50 30.04 -27.97 -5.99
C LYS A 50 28.54 -27.92 -5.74
N THR A 51 27.98 -29.05 -5.34
CA THR A 51 26.57 -29.20 -4.96
C THR A 51 26.47 -29.48 -3.46
N TYR A 52 25.78 -28.61 -2.73
CA TYR A 52 25.46 -28.78 -1.31
C TYR A 52 24.01 -29.23 -1.15
N LYS A 53 23.77 -30.25 -0.33
CA LYS A 53 22.42 -30.76 -0.02
C LYS A 53 22.11 -30.48 1.45
N LEU A 54 21.41 -29.38 1.70
CA LEU A 54 21.12 -28.88 3.04
C LEU A 54 19.68 -29.24 3.44
N HIS A 55 19.47 -29.50 4.73
CA HIS A 55 18.21 -29.87 5.34
C HIS A 55 17.91 -28.98 6.55
N LEU A 56 18.82 -28.91 7.52
CA LEU A 56 18.69 -28.08 8.73
C LEU A 56 19.37 -26.73 8.57
N LEU A 57 20.57 -26.72 8.00
CA LEU A 57 21.32 -25.50 7.78
C LEU A 57 20.59 -24.59 6.76
N PRO A 58 20.42 -23.29 7.06
CA PRO A 58 19.94 -22.32 6.09
C PRO A 58 20.89 -22.23 4.88
N SER A 59 20.33 -21.95 3.71
CA SER A 59 21.05 -21.88 2.43
C SER A 59 22.18 -20.85 2.42
N GLY A 60 22.09 -19.80 3.24
CA GLY A 60 23.14 -18.80 3.41
C GLY A 60 24.46 -19.31 4.01
N VAL A 61 24.49 -20.54 4.55
CA VAL A 61 25.67 -21.11 5.22
C VAL A 61 26.89 -21.27 4.31
N VAL A 62 26.68 -21.28 2.99
CA VAL A 62 27.75 -21.38 2.01
C VAL A 62 28.48 -20.06 1.76
N SER A 63 27.92 -18.94 2.24
CA SER A 63 28.47 -17.58 2.10
C SER A 63 29.24 -17.16 3.35
N GLU A 64 30.50 -16.71 3.19
CA GLU A 64 31.38 -16.35 4.33
C GLU A 64 30.93 -15.08 5.10
N HIS A 65 30.23 -14.16 4.43
CA HIS A 65 29.79 -12.90 5.02
C HIS A 65 28.47 -13.05 5.77
N THR A 66 27.64 -14.03 5.41
CA THR A 66 26.29 -14.23 5.93
C THR A 66 26.29 -15.01 7.24
N HIS A 67 25.45 -14.60 8.18
CA HIS A 67 25.20 -15.32 9.43
C HIS A 67 23.93 -16.15 9.33
N SER A 68 24.06 -17.48 9.43
CA SER A 68 22.91 -18.40 9.37
C SER A 68 22.23 -18.55 10.72
N VAL A 69 20.90 -18.50 10.75
CA VAL A 69 20.11 -18.62 11.98
C VAL A 69 19.03 -19.71 11.81
N ILE A 70 18.98 -20.64 12.76
CA ILE A 70 17.88 -21.59 12.92
C ILE A 70 16.95 -21.04 14.00
N GLY A 71 15.78 -20.54 13.59
CA GLY A 71 14.79 -19.92 14.47
C GLY A 71 14.02 -20.93 15.34
N ASN A 72 13.27 -20.41 16.31
CA ASN A 72 12.47 -21.20 17.27
C ASN A 72 11.31 -21.98 16.63
N GLY A 73 10.89 -21.62 15.42
CA GLY A 73 9.85 -22.34 14.69
C GLY A 73 10.35 -23.62 14.02
N VAL A 74 11.66 -23.83 13.91
CA VAL A 74 12.26 -25.06 13.34
C VAL A 74 12.28 -26.18 14.39
N VAL A 75 11.98 -27.40 13.97
CA VAL A 75 12.25 -28.63 14.73
C VAL A 75 13.59 -29.23 14.31
N VAL A 76 14.47 -29.47 15.26
CA VAL A 76 15.88 -29.77 15.04
C VAL A 76 16.18 -31.20 15.45
N ASP A 77 16.67 -32.00 14.50
CA ASP A 77 17.34 -33.27 14.80
C ASP A 77 18.82 -32.96 15.08
N PRO A 78 19.30 -33.08 16.34
CA PRO A 78 20.66 -32.68 16.69
C PRO A 78 21.73 -33.49 15.96
N LYS A 79 21.44 -34.77 15.67
CA LYS A 79 22.36 -35.65 14.94
C LYS A 79 22.53 -35.16 13.51
N VAL A 80 21.42 -34.93 12.81
CA VAL A 80 21.45 -34.44 11.42
C VAL A 80 22.12 -33.06 11.35
N LEU A 81 21.86 -32.18 12.30
CA LEU A 81 22.52 -30.86 12.32
C LEU A 81 24.04 -30.98 12.49
N LEU A 82 24.50 -31.85 13.39
CA LEU A 82 25.94 -32.08 13.59
C LEU A 82 26.61 -32.71 12.36
N GLU A 83 25.92 -33.62 11.67
CA GLU A 83 26.38 -34.19 10.39
C GLU A 83 26.57 -33.09 9.34
N GLU A 84 25.58 -32.21 9.14
CA GLU A 84 25.67 -31.10 8.18
C GLU A 84 26.76 -30.08 8.56
N ILE A 85 26.88 -29.73 9.84
CA ILE A 85 27.96 -28.86 10.35
C ILE A 85 29.32 -29.48 10.03
N THR A 86 29.48 -30.78 10.27
CA THR A 86 30.72 -31.51 10.00
C THR A 86 31.05 -31.50 8.51
N GLU A 87 30.07 -31.71 7.64
CA GLU A 87 30.27 -31.65 6.19
C GLU A 87 30.75 -30.28 5.72
N ILE A 88 30.17 -29.19 6.22
CA ILE A 88 30.58 -27.82 5.84
C ILE A 88 31.96 -27.46 6.38
N THR A 89 32.25 -27.78 7.64
CA THR A 89 33.50 -27.43 8.32
C THR A 89 34.72 -28.23 7.81
N LYS A 90 34.53 -29.47 7.34
CA LYS A 90 35.59 -30.28 6.69
C LYS A 90 36.23 -29.58 5.49
N GLU A 91 35.53 -28.63 4.88
CA GLU A 91 36.03 -27.86 3.74
C GLU A 91 36.87 -26.63 4.13
N GLY A 92 37.18 -26.43 5.42
CA GLY A 92 37.96 -25.29 5.91
C GLY A 92 37.20 -23.96 5.96
N LYS A 93 35.87 -24.00 5.76
CA LYS A 93 35.01 -22.81 5.82
C LYS A 93 34.68 -22.44 7.28
N SER A 94 34.78 -21.16 7.61
CA SER A 94 34.30 -20.64 8.89
C SER A 94 32.77 -20.64 8.92
N LEU A 95 32.18 -21.36 9.87
CA LEU A 95 30.73 -21.47 10.02
C LEU A 95 30.20 -20.37 10.97
N LYS A 96 29.37 -19.45 10.44
CA LYS A 96 28.60 -18.49 11.24
C LYS A 96 27.18 -19.00 11.42
N LEU A 97 26.92 -19.62 12.57
CA LEU A 97 25.63 -20.26 12.86
C LEU A 97 25.14 -19.87 14.25
N SER A 98 23.85 -19.57 14.35
CA SER A 98 23.12 -19.49 15.62
C SER A 98 21.88 -20.39 15.58
N VAL A 99 21.66 -21.14 16.66
CA VAL A 99 20.54 -22.05 16.84
C VAL A 99 19.74 -21.55 18.03
N SER A 100 18.44 -21.33 17.83
CA SER A 100 17.57 -20.90 18.91
C SER A 100 17.53 -21.93 20.03
N GLU A 101 17.84 -21.52 21.26
CA GLU A 101 17.65 -22.34 22.45
C GLU A 101 16.18 -22.80 22.62
N ARG A 102 15.24 -22.11 21.97
CA ARG A 102 13.79 -22.38 22.02
C ARG A 102 13.29 -23.32 20.91
N ALA A 103 14.13 -23.70 19.96
CA ALA A 103 13.80 -24.69 18.93
C ALA A 103 13.54 -26.06 19.56
N HIS A 104 12.56 -26.82 19.04
CA HIS A 104 12.21 -28.14 19.60
C HIS A 104 13.06 -29.25 19.00
N VAL A 105 13.29 -30.30 19.77
CA VAL A 105 14.20 -31.39 19.43
C VAL A 105 13.44 -32.59 18.87
N ILE A 106 13.91 -33.10 17.72
CA ILE A 106 13.44 -34.38 17.19
C ILE A 106 14.08 -35.51 17.98
N MET A 107 13.23 -36.40 18.50
CA MET A 107 13.61 -37.50 19.39
C MET A 107 13.36 -38.82 18.67
N PRO A 108 13.99 -39.93 19.09
CA PRO A 108 13.88 -41.19 18.36
C PRO A 108 12.45 -41.74 18.39
N TYR A 109 11.70 -41.50 19.48
CA TYR A 109 10.29 -41.86 19.56
C TYR A 109 9.42 -41.03 18.61
N HIS A 110 9.79 -39.79 18.30
CA HIS A 110 9.08 -39.00 17.29
C HIS A 110 9.20 -39.63 15.91
N ILE A 111 10.37 -40.16 15.55
CA ILE A 111 10.57 -40.86 14.26
C ILE A 111 9.71 -42.13 14.21
N ALA A 112 9.75 -42.94 15.26
CA ALA A 112 8.94 -44.16 15.34
C ALA A 112 7.42 -43.87 15.33
N MET A 113 6.99 -42.81 16.02
CA MET A 113 5.61 -42.34 16.04
C MET A 113 5.15 -41.88 14.66
N ASP A 114 5.98 -41.17 13.91
CA ASP A 114 5.70 -40.70 12.55
C ASP A 114 5.51 -41.89 11.57
N GLU A 115 6.33 -42.94 11.72
CA GLU A 115 6.14 -44.19 10.97
C GLU A 115 4.84 -44.92 11.33
N ALA A 116 4.53 -45.03 12.63
CA ALA A 116 3.31 -45.66 13.11
C ALA A 116 2.05 -44.90 12.67
N LEU A 117 2.07 -43.57 12.79
CA LEU A 117 0.97 -42.68 12.37
C LEU A 117 0.72 -42.77 10.86
N SER A 118 1.79 -42.82 10.07
CA SER A 118 1.68 -43.00 8.61
C SER A 118 0.95 -44.29 8.23
N GLY A 119 1.16 -45.37 8.99
CA GLY A 119 0.45 -46.64 8.80
C GLY A 119 -1.03 -46.56 9.19
N HIS A 120 -1.38 -45.74 10.19
CA HIS A 120 -2.75 -45.56 10.65
C HIS A 120 -3.61 -44.70 9.69
N GLN A 121 -3.02 -43.66 9.08
CA GLN A 121 -3.73 -42.72 8.22
C GLN A 121 -4.13 -43.30 6.85
N ASP A 122 -3.44 -44.34 6.39
CA ASP A 122 -3.69 -45.04 5.13
C ASP A 122 -3.95 -44.09 3.94
N ALA A 123 -5.11 -44.19 3.27
CA ALA A 123 -5.46 -43.37 2.10
C ALA A 123 -5.54 -41.85 2.36
N LEU A 124 -5.62 -41.43 3.62
CA LEU A 124 -5.57 -40.02 4.02
C LEU A 124 -4.17 -39.55 4.42
N GLY A 125 -3.17 -40.44 4.38
CA GLY A 125 -1.79 -40.09 4.65
C GLY A 125 -1.24 -39.08 3.63
N ALA A 126 -0.47 -38.10 4.12
CA ALA A 126 0.24 -37.13 3.29
C ALA A 126 1.51 -37.71 2.61
N GLY A 127 1.94 -38.91 3.04
CA GLY A 127 3.21 -39.50 2.62
C GLY A 127 4.39 -38.88 3.36
N SER A 128 4.44 -39.09 4.68
CA SER A 128 5.47 -38.54 5.56
C SER A 128 6.91 -38.85 5.12
N THR A 129 7.82 -37.93 5.41
CA THR A 129 9.27 -38.14 5.25
C THR A 129 9.85 -39.11 6.28
N LYS A 130 9.07 -39.52 7.28
CA LYS A 130 9.49 -40.39 8.39
C LYS A 130 10.67 -39.81 9.16
N ARG A 131 10.56 -38.51 9.47
CA ARG A 131 11.60 -37.73 10.17
C ARG A 131 11.14 -37.22 11.52
N GLY A 132 9.93 -37.58 11.97
CA GLY A 132 9.42 -37.18 13.28
C GLY A 132 8.88 -35.76 13.34
N ILE A 133 8.57 -35.12 12.20
CA ILE A 133 8.16 -33.71 12.16
C ILE A 133 6.81 -33.50 12.84
N ALA A 134 5.79 -34.26 12.43
CA ALA A 134 4.44 -34.10 12.97
C ALA A 134 4.38 -34.39 14.48
N PRO A 135 4.99 -35.49 14.98
CA PRO A 135 5.01 -35.76 16.42
C PRO A 135 5.70 -34.66 17.24
N VAL A 136 6.81 -34.08 16.77
CA VAL A 136 7.49 -33.00 17.53
C VAL A 136 6.64 -31.73 17.61
N TYR A 137 5.98 -31.35 16.51
CA TYR A 137 5.04 -30.23 16.54
C TYR A 137 3.83 -30.54 17.42
N ALA A 138 3.37 -31.78 17.49
CA ALA A 138 2.32 -32.19 18.42
C ALA A 138 2.78 -32.08 19.88
N ASP A 139 3.96 -32.59 20.23
CA ASP A 139 4.56 -32.48 21.58
C ASP A 139 4.74 -31.02 22.02
N LYS A 140 5.13 -30.14 21.10
CA LYS A 140 5.14 -28.68 21.32
C LYS A 140 3.76 -28.18 21.74
N MET A 141 2.69 -28.59 21.05
CA MET A 141 1.32 -28.15 21.33
C MET A 141 0.71 -28.82 22.56
N TYR A 142 1.09 -30.07 22.85
CA TYR A 142 0.77 -30.76 24.11
C TYR A 142 1.59 -30.26 25.30
N ARG A 143 2.57 -29.39 25.06
CA ARG A 143 3.40 -28.71 26.07
C ARG A 143 4.31 -29.65 26.87
N HIS A 144 4.73 -30.76 26.27
CA HIS A 144 5.75 -31.64 26.85
C HIS A 144 6.96 -31.84 25.94
N GLY A 145 7.03 -31.12 24.81
CA GLY A 145 8.19 -31.16 23.93
C GLY A 145 9.50 -30.70 24.57
N ILE A 146 10.59 -31.31 24.12
CA ILE A 146 11.97 -30.96 24.49
C ILE A 146 12.49 -29.89 23.55
N ARG A 147 13.24 -28.92 24.10
CA ARG A 147 13.89 -27.82 23.38
C ARG A 147 15.40 -27.99 23.39
N ILE A 148 16.08 -27.35 22.44
CA ILE A 148 17.53 -27.43 22.26
C ILE A 148 18.28 -26.95 23.51
N GLY A 149 17.78 -25.90 24.18
CA GLY A 149 18.36 -25.41 25.43
C GLY A 149 18.33 -26.44 26.57
N ASP A 150 17.31 -27.31 26.62
CA ASP A 150 17.22 -28.34 27.67
C ASP A 150 18.40 -29.32 27.59
N LEU A 151 18.99 -29.54 26.41
CA LEU A 151 20.13 -30.45 26.25
C LEU A 151 21.41 -29.95 26.94
N LEU A 152 21.43 -28.70 27.41
CA LEU A 152 22.50 -28.12 28.21
C LEU A 152 22.21 -28.19 29.72
N GLU A 153 21.03 -28.65 30.11
CA GLU A 153 20.55 -28.73 31.49
C GLU A 153 20.20 -30.19 31.85
N PRO A 154 21.18 -31.01 32.28
CA PRO A 154 20.99 -32.45 32.47
C PRO A 154 19.80 -32.85 33.35
N ASP A 155 19.61 -32.16 34.47
CA ASP A 155 18.53 -32.47 35.42
C ASP A 155 17.15 -32.13 34.82
N MET A 156 17.03 -30.96 34.19
CA MET A 156 15.77 -30.55 33.55
C MET A 156 15.43 -31.42 32.33
N PHE A 157 16.44 -31.77 31.53
CA PHE A 157 16.25 -32.67 30.40
C PHE A 157 15.71 -34.03 30.84
N ARG A 158 16.28 -34.62 31.90
CA ARG A 158 15.80 -35.90 32.45
C ARG A 158 14.35 -35.81 32.92
N GLU A 159 13.99 -34.76 33.66
CA GLU A 159 12.62 -34.58 34.15
C GLU A 159 11.61 -34.46 32.99
N LYS A 160 11.93 -33.65 31.98
CA LYS A 160 11.04 -33.45 30.83
C LYS A 160 10.97 -34.70 29.95
N LEU A 161 12.10 -35.37 29.73
CA LEU A 161 12.17 -36.59 28.93
C LEU A 161 11.36 -37.72 29.55
N GLU A 162 11.31 -37.84 30.88
CA GLU A 162 10.47 -38.81 31.59
C GLU A 162 9.02 -38.77 31.06
N LYS A 163 8.42 -37.58 31.13
CA LYS A 163 7.02 -37.35 30.75
C LYS A 163 6.81 -37.56 29.24
N ALA A 164 7.71 -37.02 28.42
CA ALA A 164 7.60 -37.11 26.95
C ALA A 164 7.80 -38.55 26.44
N TYR A 165 8.75 -39.28 27.03
CA TYR A 165 9.04 -40.67 26.68
C TYR A 165 7.86 -41.57 27.04
N ASP A 166 7.36 -41.51 28.27
CA ASP A 166 6.27 -42.38 28.73
C ASP A 166 4.99 -42.14 27.90
N PHE A 167 4.68 -40.88 27.59
CA PHE A 167 3.55 -40.52 26.74
C PHE A 167 3.70 -41.07 25.32
N ASN A 168 4.79 -40.72 24.63
CA ASN A 168 4.98 -41.09 23.22
C ASN A 168 5.18 -42.59 23.04
N VAL A 169 6.00 -43.24 23.87
CA VAL A 169 6.20 -44.70 23.80
C VAL A 169 4.93 -45.43 24.19
N GLY A 170 4.16 -44.92 25.15
CA GLY A 170 2.83 -45.43 25.47
C GLY A 170 1.88 -45.39 24.29
N MET A 171 1.85 -44.30 23.52
CA MET A 171 1.06 -44.21 22.29
C MET A 171 1.53 -45.20 21.22
N ILE A 172 2.84 -45.26 20.96
CA ILE A 172 3.43 -46.18 19.96
C ILE A 172 3.07 -47.64 20.28
N THR A 173 3.21 -48.04 21.54
CA THR A 173 3.05 -49.45 21.96
C THR A 173 1.60 -49.84 22.24
N ASN A 174 0.83 -49.01 22.94
CA ASN A 174 -0.51 -49.35 23.40
C ASN A 174 -1.62 -48.93 22.43
N VAL A 175 -1.40 -47.89 21.61
CA VAL A 175 -2.41 -47.39 20.64
C VAL A 175 -2.09 -47.88 19.23
N PHE A 176 -0.85 -47.70 18.77
CA PHE A 176 -0.45 -48.11 17.42
C PHE A 176 0.07 -49.55 17.35
N HIS A 177 0.27 -50.22 18.49
CA HIS A 177 0.79 -51.58 18.57
C HIS A 177 2.12 -51.78 17.82
N ALA A 178 2.94 -50.74 17.75
CA ALA A 178 4.25 -50.75 17.12
C ALA A 178 5.37 -50.94 18.17
N PRO A 179 6.48 -51.61 17.82
CA PRO A 179 7.58 -51.80 18.76
C PRO A 179 8.44 -50.53 18.89
N PHE A 180 8.92 -50.27 20.11
CA PHE A 180 9.96 -49.28 20.37
C PHE A 180 10.97 -49.84 21.37
N SER A 181 12.26 -49.86 21.00
CA SER A 181 13.30 -50.60 21.73
C SER A 181 14.37 -49.72 22.37
N ARG A 182 14.39 -48.41 22.11
CA ARG A 182 15.44 -47.52 22.65
C ARG A 182 15.17 -47.24 24.12
N LEU A 183 16.14 -47.52 24.98
CA LEU A 183 16.04 -47.22 26.40
C LEU A 183 16.15 -45.71 26.64
N LYS A 184 15.37 -45.22 27.61
CA LYS A 184 15.37 -43.80 28.00
C LYS A 184 16.77 -43.30 28.39
N GLU A 185 17.55 -44.09 29.14
CA GLU A 185 18.89 -43.68 29.57
C GLU A 185 19.87 -43.54 28.40
N ASP A 186 19.77 -44.39 27.37
CA ASP A 186 20.59 -44.28 26.16
C ASP A 186 20.29 -42.97 25.42
N ILE A 187 19.00 -42.59 25.36
CA ILE A 187 18.56 -41.31 24.78
C ILE A 187 19.14 -40.15 25.60
N VAL A 188 19.12 -40.23 26.94
CA VAL A 188 19.69 -39.17 27.77
C VAL A 188 21.17 -38.95 27.46
N GLN A 189 21.96 -40.02 27.48
CA GLN A 189 23.41 -39.95 27.25
C GLN A 189 23.74 -39.40 25.86
N GLU A 190 23.07 -39.90 24.82
CA GLU A 190 23.28 -39.48 23.44
C GLU A 190 22.93 -37.99 23.24
N TYR A 191 21.76 -37.56 23.72
CA TYR A 191 21.27 -36.21 23.45
C TYR A 191 21.96 -35.13 24.28
N LEU A 192 22.42 -35.45 25.50
CA LEU A 192 23.31 -34.55 26.24
C LEU A 192 24.67 -34.39 25.55
N ALA A 193 25.21 -35.46 24.95
CA ALA A 193 26.43 -35.39 24.17
C ALA A 193 26.25 -34.53 22.90
N PHE A 194 25.08 -34.58 22.25
CA PHE A 194 24.76 -33.66 21.16
C PHE A 194 24.64 -32.21 21.64
N GLY A 195 23.96 -31.97 22.77
CA GLY A 195 23.85 -30.65 23.38
C GLY A 195 25.23 -30.01 23.64
N GLN A 196 26.15 -30.79 24.21
CA GLN A 196 27.51 -30.32 24.47
C GLN A 196 28.29 -29.94 23.20
N GLN A 197 28.11 -30.68 22.10
CA GLN A 197 28.74 -30.35 20.81
C GLN A 197 28.11 -29.11 20.15
N LEU A 198 26.80 -28.92 20.31
CA LEU A 198 26.07 -27.78 19.77
C LEU A 198 26.16 -26.51 20.63
N LYS A 199 26.65 -26.60 21.87
CA LYS A 199 26.69 -25.52 22.87
C LYS A 199 27.17 -24.17 22.32
N GLN A 200 28.18 -24.17 21.46
CA GLN A 200 28.76 -22.94 20.88
C GLN A 200 27.83 -22.21 19.88
N TYR A 201 26.84 -22.91 19.33
CA TYR A 201 25.88 -22.36 18.37
C TYR A 201 24.54 -21.99 19.03
N ILE A 202 24.26 -22.51 20.23
CA ILE A 202 22.99 -22.30 20.93
C ILE A 202 22.98 -20.91 21.58
N CYS A 203 21.99 -20.08 21.25
CA CYS A 203 21.82 -18.76 21.86
C CYS A 203 20.37 -18.25 21.79
N ASP A 204 20.10 -17.11 22.43
CA ASP A 204 18.87 -16.34 22.24
C ASP A 204 18.90 -15.64 20.88
N THR A 205 18.41 -16.34 19.86
CA THR A 205 18.32 -15.83 18.48
C THR A 205 17.38 -14.64 18.35
N GLU A 206 16.39 -14.49 19.24
CA GLU A 206 15.43 -13.39 19.17
C GLU A 206 16.13 -12.08 19.49
N VAL A 207 16.96 -12.05 20.55
CA VAL A 207 17.78 -10.89 20.90
C VAL A 207 18.80 -10.58 19.81
N ALA A 208 19.43 -11.61 19.23
CA ALA A 208 20.40 -11.43 18.15
C ALA A 208 19.75 -10.81 16.90
N LEU A 209 18.61 -11.33 16.46
CA LEU A 209 17.88 -10.83 15.29
C LEU A 209 17.27 -9.45 15.55
N ALA A 210 16.73 -9.18 16.74
CA ALA A 210 16.21 -7.86 17.11
C ALA A 210 17.31 -6.79 17.09
N THR A 211 18.51 -7.15 17.58
CA THR A 211 19.68 -6.26 17.52
C THR A 211 20.09 -6.00 16.07
N ALA A 212 20.25 -7.05 15.27
CA ALA A 212 20.58 -6.93 13.85
C ALA A 212 19.57 -6.06 13.09
N TYR A 213 18.28 -6.28 13.32
CA TYR A 213 17.20 -5.52 12.71
C TYR A 213 17.26 -4.03 13.09
N ARG A 214 17.45 -3.72 14.38
CA ARG A 214 17.61 -2.34 14.88
C ARG A 214 18.84 -1.65 14.29
N ASP A 215 19.92 -2.40 14.08
CA ASP A 215 21.18 -1.90 13.53
C ASP A 215 21.11 -1.75 11.99
N GLY A 216 19.95 -1.98 11.38
CA GLY A 216 19.72 -1.80 9.95
C GLY A 216 20.27 -2.91 9.07
N LYS A 217 20.59 -4.09 9.64
CA LYS A 217 21.08 -5.25 8.90
C LYS A 217 20.03 -5.80 7.94
N ARG A 218 20.50 -6.39 6.83
CA ARG A 218 19.67 -7.02 5.81
C ARG A 218 19.38 -8.45 6.24
N ILE A 219 18.09 -8.78 6.44
CA ILE A 219 17.65 -10.08 6.96
C ILE A 219 16.81 -10.79 5.89
N LEU A 220 17.24 -11.97 5.51
CA LEU A 220 16.57 -12.85 4.55
C LEU A 220 15.95 -14.05 5.30
N PHE A 221 14.64 -14.22 5.17
CA PHE A 221 13.92 -15.35 5.75
C PHE A 221 13.72 -16.44 4.69
N GLU A 222 14.18 -17.64 5.01
CA GLU A 222 14.13 -18.82 4.15
C GLU A 222 13.00 -19.74 4.60
N GLY A 223 11.94 -19.79 3.80
CA GLY A 223 10.84 -20.73 3.99
C GLY A 223 11.23 -22.15 3.58
N ALA A 224 10.60 -23.13 4.22
CA ALA A 224 10.63 -24.53 3.86
C ALA A 224 9.30 -24.95 3.19
N GLN A 225 9.27 -26.10 2.51
CA GLN A 225 8.06 -26.63 1.86
C GLN A 225 7.35 -25.60 0.95
N GLY A 226 6.03 -25.70 0.74
CA GLY A 226 5.27 -24.78 -0.11
C GLY A 226 3.87 -24.53 0.43
N MET A 227 3.23 -23.46 -0.04
CA MET A 227 1.95 -22.95 0.44
C MET A 227 0.85 -24.02 0.52
N SER A 228 0.72 -24.89 -0.49
CA SER A 228 -0.33 -25.93 -0.47
C SER A 228 -0.07 -27.08 0.49
N LEU A 229 1.08 -27.09 1.16
CA LEU A 229 1.37 -27.98 2.27
C LEU A 229 1.15 -27.30 3.64
N ASP A 230 0.65 -26.06 3.68
CA ASP A 230 0.31 -25.41 4.94
C ASP A 230 -0.84 -26.16 5.65
N PRO A 231 -0.73 -26.45 6.96
CA PRO A 231 -1.75 -27.21 7.69
C PRO A 231 -3.10 -26.47 7.82
N ASP A 232 -3.10 -25.13 7.78
CA ASP A 232 -4.30 -24.31 7.93
C ASP A 232 -4.90 -23.92 6.58
N HIS A 233 -4.04 -23.66 5.59
CA HIS A 233 -4.44 -23.07 4.32
C HIS A 233 -4.18 -23.96 3.09
N GLY A 234 -3.43 -25.04 3.26
CA GLY A 234 -3.11 -26.00 2.21
C GLY A 234 -4.18 -27.10 2.07
N LEU A 235 -3.82 -28.17 1.36
CA LEU A 235 -4.74 -29.28 1.08
C LEU A 235 -4.77 -30.29 2.25
N TYR A 236 -5.36 -29.91 3.38
CA TYR A 236 -5.47 -30.77 4.56
C TYR A 236 -6.30 -32.05 4.28
N PRO A 237 -5.90 -33.24 4.75
CA PRO A 237 -4.74 -33.55 5.63
C PRO A 237 -3.42 -33.82 4.89
N HIS A 238 -3.35 -33.62 3.57
CA HIS A 238 -2.17 -33.88 2.75
C HIS A 238 -1.14 -32.74 2.81
N THR A 239 -0.79 -32.32 4.03
CA THR A 239 0.02 -31.14 4.37
C THR A 239 1.27 -31.53 5.17
N THR A 240 2.15 -30.56 5.43
CA THR A 240 3.13 -30.66 6.53
C THR A 240 2.49 -30.25 7.85
N SER A 241 3.27 -30.21 8.93
CA SER A 241 2.81 -29.87 10.30
C SER A 241 3.30 -28.50 10.78
N SER A 242 3.81 -27.66 9.87
CA SER A 242 4.24 -26.29 10.15
C SER A 242 3.61 -25.32 9.17
N ASN A 243 3.30 -24.12 9.61
CA ASN A 243 2.82 -23.06 8.72
C ASN A 243 3.90 -22.63 7.74
N ASN A 244 3.53 -22.58 6.46
CA ASN A 244 4.42 -22.18 5.36
C ASN A 244 4.16 -20.73 4.91
N VAL A 245 3.11 -20.07 5.43
CA VAL A 245 2.80 -18.67 5.14
C VAL A 245 3.93 -17.71 5.54
N ALA A 246 4.11 -16.63 4.78
CA ALA A 246 5.22 -15.68 4.97
C ALA A 246 5.16 -14.96 6.32
N ALA A 247 3.94 -14.74 6.85
CA ALA A 247 3.73 -14.16 8.18
C ALA A 247 4.33 -15.01 9.31
N HIS A 248 4.51 -16.33 9.09
CA HIS A 248 5.12 -17.21 10.07
C HIS A 248 6.62 -16.93 10.28
N ALA A 249 7.26 -16.11 9.42
CA ALA A 249 8.64 -15.67 9.63
C ALA A 249 8.82 -14.98 10.99
N GLU A 250 7.86 -14.17 11.42
CA GLU A 250 7.92 -13.44 12.70
C GLU A 250 7.76 -14.40 13.89
N VAL A 251 6.76 -15.28 13.83
CA VAL A 251 6.49 -16.28 14.88
C VAL A 251 7.62 -17.31 15.00
N GLY A 252 8.18 -17.72 13.86
CA GLY A 252 9.20 -18.76 13.76
C GLY A 252 10.63 -18.27 14.00
N SER A 253 10.84 -16.96 14.11
CA SER A 253 12.13 -16.35 14.44
C SER A 253 12.14 -15.50 15.71
N GLY A 254 10.96 -15.09 16.19
CA GLY A 254 10.79 -14.14 17.30
C GLY A 254 11.10 -12.68 16.95
N LEU A 255 11.30 -12.34 15.67
CA LEU A 255 11.50 -10.97 15.21
C LEU A 255 10.17 -10.34 14.78
N GLY A 256 9.70 -9.31 15.50
CA GLY A 256 8.57 -8.49 15.06
C GLY A 256 8.98 -7.50 13.95
N ILE A 257 8.28 -7.52 12.82
CA ILE A 257 8.60 -6.73 11.62
C ILE A 257 7.40 -5.84 11.27
N ASN A 258 7.46 -4.56 11.67
CA ASN A 258 6.39 -3.59 11.40
C ASN A 258 6.57 -2.83 10.06
N ASP A 259 7.76 -2.85 9.48
CA ASP A 259 8.03 -2.22 8.17
C ASP A 259 7.59 -3.12 6.99
N LYS A 260 7.50 -2.54 5.79
CA LYS A 260 7.19 -3.29 4.56
C LYS A 260 8.25 -4.37 4.29
N LYS A 261 7.79 -5.61 4.06
CA LYS A 261 8.61 -6.78 3.69
C LYS A 261 8.61 -6.95 2.18
N ARG A 262 9.77 -7.31 1.60
CA ARG A 262 9.83 -7.90 0.25
C ARG A 262 9.49 -9.38 0.39
N ILE A 263 8.46 -9.88 -0.30
CA ILE A 263 8.00 -11.27 -0.18
C ILE A 263 8.04 -11.92 -1.56
N VAL A 264 9.01 -12.81 -1.75
CA VAL A 264 9.29 -13.48 -3.02
C VAL A 264 8.66 -14.87 -2.99
N GLY A 265 7.67 -15.09 -3.86
CA GLY A 265 7.03 -16.39 -4.03
C GLY A 265 7.73 -17.19 -5.12
N VAL A 266 8.37 -18.30 -4.76
CA VAL A 266 9.06 -19.16 -5.73
C VAL A 266 8.05 -20.09 -6.39
N VAL A 267 7.95 -20.00 -7.71
CA VAL A 267 7.03 -20.77 -8.55
C VAL A 267 7.86 -21.49 -9.61
N LYS A 268 7.72 -22.81 -9.70
CA LYS A 268 8.30 -23.59 -10.79
C LYS A 268 7.40 -23.45 -12.03
N ALA A 269 7.97 -23.39 -13.23
CA ALA A 269 7.25 -23.27 -14.50
C ALA A 269 6.29 -24.45 -14.81
N TYR A 270 6.33 -25.49 -13.98
CA TYR A 270 5.40 -26.61 -13.95
C TYR A 270 5.22 -27.05 -12.50
N VAL A 271 4.29 -27.95 -12.23
CA VAL A 271 4.04 -28.44 -10.89
C VAL A 271 4.74 -29.77 -10.65
N SER A 272 5.36 -29.91 -9.48
CA SER A 272 5.84 -31.20 -8.97
C SER A 272 5.32 -31.45 -7.56
N ARG A 273 4.95 -32.70 -7.24
CA ARG A 273 4.49 -33.08 -5.90
C ARG A 273 5.12 -34.39 -5.44
N VAL A 274 5.62 -34.39 -4.20
CA VAL A 274 5.98 -35.60 -3.44
C VAL A 274 4.78 -35.96 -2.55
N GLY A 275 4.41 -37.24 -2.48
CA GLY A 275 3.36 -37.73 -1.60
C GLY A 275 1.98 -37.91 -2.26
N THR A 276 1.07 -38.51 -1.50
CA THR A 276 -0.27 -38.92 -1.91
C THR A 276 -1.30 -37.83 -1.66
N SER A 277 -2.16 -37.58 -2.64
CA SER A 277 -3.15 -36.48 -2.61
C SER A 277 -3.88 -36.30 -3.96
N PRO A 278 -5.02 -35.58 -3.97
CA PRO A 278 -5.53 -34.98 -5.20
C PRO A 278 -4.52 -34.02 -5.82
N PHE A 279 -4.33 -34.15 -7.14
CA PHE A 279 -3.43 -33.31 -7.93
C PHE A 279 -4.12 -33.03 -9.28
N VAL A 280 -4.78 -31.88 -9.38
CA VAL A 280 -5.73 -31.58 -10.45
C VAL A 280 -5.07 -31.50 -11.82
N THR A 281 -3.85 -30.96 -11.89
CA THR A 281 -3.09 -30.80 -13.14
C THR A 281 -2.12 -31.95 -13.41
N GLU A 282 -2.22 -33.07 -12.69
CA GLU A 282 -1.30 -34.20 -12.86
C GLU A 282 -1.32 -34.77 -14.28
N LEU A 283 -0.11 -35.02 -14.80
CA LEU A 283 0.14 -35.66 -16.07
C LEU A 283 0.60 -37.09 -15.84
N THR A 284 -0.21 -38.04 -16.31
CA THR A 284 0.09 -39.48 -16.29
C THR A 284 0.48 -40.01 -17.67
N ASP A 285 0.80 -39.10 -18.60
CA ASP A 285 1.18 -39.39 -19.98
C ASP A 285 2.69 -39.18 -20.20
N THR A 286 3.12 -39.35 -21.45
CA THR A 286 4.53 -39.20 -21.86
C THR A 286 5.06 -37.78 -21.68
N VAL A 287 4.18 -36.76 -21.61
CA VAL A 287 4.60 -35.39 -21.34
C VAL A 287 5.03 -35.24 -19.88
N GLY A 288 4.24 -35.81 -18.95
CA GLY A 288 4.61 -35.87 -17.54
C GLY A 288 5.95 -36.58 -17.32
N ASP A 289 6.16 -37.70 -18.00
CA ASP A 289 7.43 -38.45 -17.93
C ASP A 289 8.60 -37.64 -18.50
N ARG A 290 8.41 -36.99 -19.66
CA ARG A 290 9.44 -36.13 -20.27
C ARG A 290 9.88 -35.01 -19.32
N ILE A 291 8.94 -34.28 -18.71
CA ILE A 291 9.27 -33.21 -17.76
C ILE A 291 9.98 -33.78 -16.52
N ARG A 292 9.56 -34.95 -16.03
CA ARG A 292 10.21 -35.62 -14.89
C ARG A 292 11.68 -35.93 -15.15
N GLU A 293 11.98 -36.53 -16.30
CA GLU A 293 13.33 -36.97 -16.65
C GLU A 293 14.26 -35.79 -16.94
N ILE A 294 13.80 -34.80 -17.73
CA ILE A 294 14.59 -33.58 -18.01
C ILE A 294 14.83 -32.80 -16.71
N GLY A 295 13.79 -32.63 -15.90
CA GLY A 295 13.84 -31.90 -14.63
C GLY A 295 14.56 -32.63 -13.49
N GLN A 296 14.93 -33.90 -13.68
CA GLN A 296 15.47 -34.80 -12.64
C GLN A 296 14.61 -34.77 -11.36
N GLU A 297 13.29 -34.88 -11.52
CA GLU A 297 12.34 -34.66 -10.44
C GLU A 297 12.18 -35.87 -9.51
N TYR A 298 13.22 -36.11 -8.73
CA TYR A 298 13.31 -37.14 -7.70
C TYR A 298 13.59 -36.49 -6.34
N GLY A 299 12.91 -36.95 -5.30
CA GLY A 299 12.96 -36.35 -3.96
C GLY A 299 14.36 -36.44 -3.34
N THR A 300 14.90 -35.31 -2.87
CA THR A 300 16.26 -35.24 -2.32
C THR A 300 16.41 -36.02 -1.01
N THR A 301 15.37 -36.05 -0.19
CA THR A 301 15.36 -36.72 1.12
C THR A 301 14.87 -38.16 1.05
N THR A 302 13.90 -38.45 0.18
CA THR A 302 13.22 -39.78 0.11
C THR A 302 13.62 -40.61 -1.11
N GLY A 303 14.24 -40.01 -2.13
CA GLY A 303 14.58 -40.66 -3.41
C GLY A 303 13.37 -40.95 -4.33
N ARG A 304 12.14 -40.61 -3.92
CA ARG A 304 10.92 -40.97 -4.65
C ARG A 304 10.73 -40.09 -5.89
N ALA A 305 10.25 -40.68 -6.99
CA ALA A 305 9.81 -39.94 -8.17
C ALA A 305 8.69 -38.96 -7.80
N ARG A 306 8.80 -37.71 -8.25
CA ARG A 306 7.75 -36.70 -8.07
C ARG A 306 6.66 -36.90 -9.13
N ARG A 307 5.42 -36.69 -8.71
CA ARG A 307 4.27 -36.52 -9.62
C ARG A 307 4.43 -35.18 -10.32
N ILE A 308 4.10 -35.11 -11.60
CA ILE A 308 4.32 -33.93 -12.44
C ILE A 308 2.98 -33.45 -13.00
N GLY A 309 2.83 -32.15 -13.14
CA GLY A 309 1.65 -31.53 -13.75
C GLY A 309 1.98 -30.21 -14.42
N TRP A 310 1.07 -29.73 -15.26
CA TRP A 310 1.17 -28.37 -15.80
C TRP A 310 1.06 -27.31 -14.70
N LEU A 311 1.57 -26.10 -14.97
CA LEU A 311 1.47 -24.97 -14.03
C LEU A 311 0.02 -24.71 -13.65
N ASP A 312 -0.23 -24.53 -12.36
CA ASP A 312 -1.56 -24.35 -11.80
C ASP A 312 -1.72 -22.96 -11.16
N LEU A 313 -2.39 -22.05 -11.87
CA LEU A 313 -2.58 -20.67 -11.40
C LEU A 313 -3.67 -20.53 -10.34
N VAL A 314 -4.53 -21.55 -10.16
CA VAL A 314 -5.48 -21.59 -9.03
C VAL A 314 -4.72 -21.61 -7.72
N GLN A 315 -3.66 -22.42 -7.67
CA GLN A 315 -2.75 -22.47 -6.53
C GLN A 315 -1.93 -21.20 -6.40
N VAL A 316 -1.33 -20.71 -7.50
CA VAL A 316 -0.47 -19.52 -7.44
C VAL A 316 -1.26 -18.29 -6.97
N ARG A 317 -2.51 -18.10 -7.40
CA ARG A 317 -3.39 -17.03 -6.89
C ARG A 317 -3.68 -17.15 -5.40
N GLN A 318 -3.89 -18.36 -4.88
CA GLN A 318 -4.02 -18.58 -3.44
C GLN A 318 -2.75 -18.10 -2.72
N SER A 319 -1.57 -18.45 -3.24
CA SER A 319 -0.29 -18.03 -2.69
C SER A 319 -0.08 -16.51 -2.74
N VAL A 320 -0.41 -15.85 -3.86
CA VAL A 320 -0.36 -14.38 -3.98
C VAL A 320 -1.18 -13.70 -2.88
N ARG A 321 -2.42 -14.16 -2.67
CA ARG A 321 -3.32 -13.61 -1.65
C ARG A 321 -2.83 -13.88 -0.22
N MET A 322 -2.36 -15.10 0.07
CA MET A 322 -2.05 -15.53 1.43
C MET A 322 -0.68 -15.05 1.93
N HIS A 323 0.27 -14.86 1.02
CA HIS A 323 1.61 -14.36 1.36
C HIS A 323 1.77 -12.85 1.24
N PRO A 324 0.73 -12.10 0.85
CA PRO A 324 0.85 -10.89 0.00
C PRO A 324 2.19 -10.78 -0.76
N LEU A 325 2.35 -11.59 -1.80
CA LEU A 325 3.59 -11.61 -2.59
C LEU A 325 3.86 -10.24 -3.21
N THR A 326 5.10 -9.75 -3.07
CA THR A 326 5.54 -8.54 -3.76
C THR A 326 6.02 -8.84 -5.17
N GLU A 327 6.52 -10.06 -5.38
CA GLU A 327 6.94 -10.58 -6.68
C GLU A 327 7.00 -12.12 -6.68
N ILE A 328 7.04 -12.69 -7.88
CA ILE A 328 7.26 -14.10 -8.15
C ILE A 328 8.69 -14.32 -8.66
N ALA A 329 9.30 -15.41 -8.21
CA ALA A 329 10.52 -15.96 -8.79
C ALA A 329 10.16 -17.22 -9.58
N ILE A 330 10.19 -17.14 -10.92
CA ILE A 330 9.95 -18.30 -11.79
C ILE A 330 11.23 -19.12 -11.91
N THR A 331 11.13 -20.44 -11.71
CA THR A 331 12.25 -21.38 -11.83
C THR A 331 11.98 -22.49 -12.82
N LYS A 332 13.07 -23.11 -13.32
CA LYS A 332 13.05 -24.29 -14.20
C LYS A 332 12.32 -24.07 -15.54
N LEU A 333 12.39 -22.87 -16.10
CA LEU A 333 11.86 -22.61 -17.45
C LEU A 333 12.55 -23.45 -18.54
N ASP A 334 13.83 -23.74 -18.35
CA ASP A 334 14.67 -24.53 -19.26
C ASP A 334 14.17 -25.96 -19.45
N ILE A 335 13.42 -26.49 -18.49
CA ILE A 335 12.85 -27.85 -18.56
C ILE A 335 11.71 -27.92 -19.60
N LEU A 336 11.10 -26.79 -19.93
CA LEU A 336 10.06 -26.68 -20.94
C LEU A 336 10.60 -26.36 -22.34
N ASN A 337 11.92 -26.40 -22.54
CA ASN A 337 12.52 -26.27 -23.86
C ASN A 337 12.11 -27.42 -24.81
N GLY A 338 11.89 -27.08 -26.07
CA GLY A 338 11.53 -28.01 -27.13
C GLY A 338 10.09 -28.51 -27.06
N PHE A 339 9.20 -27.77 -26.41
CA PHE A 339 7.76 -27.97 -26.49
C PHE A 339 7.18 -27.04 -27.56
N ASP A 340 6.25 -27.54 -28.37
CA ASP A 340 5.53 -26.70 -29.35
C ASP A 340 4.37 -25.94 -28.69
N GLU A 341 3.76 -26.55 -27.68
CA GLU A 341 2.66 -25.99 -26.90
C GLU A 341 2.85 -26.27 -25.41
N ILE A 342 2.48 -25.30 -24.58
CA ILE A 342 2.51 -25.40 -23.11
C ILE A 342 1.11 -25.09 -22.59
N LYS A 343 0.64 -25.87 -21.62
CA LYS A 343 -0.66 -25.66 -20.99
C LYS A 343 -0.49 -25.06 -19.60
N VAL A 344 -1.37 -24.13 -19.26
CA VAL A 344 -1.42 -23.48 -17.94
C VAL A 344 -2.85 -23.56 -17.42
N CYS A 345 -3.04 -24.11 -16.22
CA CYS A 345 -4.36 -24.23 -15.62
C CYS A 345 -4.77 -22.89 -15.01
N THR A 346 -5.93 -22.37 -15.40
CA THR A 346 -6.47 -21.06 -14.99
C THR A 346 -7.66 -21.17 -14.04
N GLY A 347 -8.31 -22.33 -14.00
CA GLY A 347 -9.47 -22.61 -13.17
C GLY A 347 -9.76 -24.10 -13.10
N TYR A 348 -10.74 -24.48 -12.30
CA TYR A 348 -11.24 -25.85 -12.21
C TYR A 348 -12.73 -25.91 -12.51
N TYR A 349 -13.18 -26.96 -13.19
CA TYR A 349 -14.58 -27.37 -13.15
C TYR A 349 -14.81 -28.32 -11.98
N ILE A 350 -15.75 -27.96 -11.11
CA ILE A 350 -16.19 -28.79 -9.98
C ILE A 350 -17.71 -28.93 -10.06
N ASP A 351 -18.19 -30.16 -10.26
CA ASP A 351 -19.63 -30.45 -10.41
C ASP A 351 -20.31 -29.51 -11.44
N GLY A 352 -19.62 -29.22 -12.57
CA GLY A 352 -20.10 -28.35 -13.64
C GLY A 352 -19.93 -26.84 -13.42
N THR A 353 -19.43 -26.42 -12.25
CA THR A 353 -19.18 -25.00 -11.94
C THR A 353 -17.71 -24.65 -12.13
N LEU A 354 -17.44 -23.56 -12.86
CA LEU A 354 -16.09 -23.02 -12.98
C LEU A 354 -15.72 -22.29 -11.68
N VAL A 355 -14.64 -22.72 -11.03
CA VAL A 355 -14.04 -22.04 -9.90
C VAL A 355 -12.63 -21.62 -10.25
N GLN A 356 -12.28 -20.40 -9.88
CA GLN A 356 -10.91 -19.93 -10.04
C GLN A 356 -10.14 -20.12 -8.74
N GLU A 357 -10.78 -20.10 -7.56
CA GLU A 357 -10.07 -20.20 -6.28
C GLU A 357 -9.94 -21.62 -5.75
N MET A 358 -8.82 -21.89 -5.05
CA MET A 358 -8.54 -23.19 -4.46
C MET A 358 -9.62 -23.55 -3.43
N PRO A 359 -10.38 -24.64 -3.61
CA PRO A 359 -11.43 -25.02 -2.68
C PRO A 359 -10.85 -25.65 -1.41
N ALA A 360 -11.40 -25.30 -0.25
CA ALA A 360 -11.02 -25.92 1.03
C ALA A 360 -11.49 -27.38 1.14
N SER A 361 -12.51 -27.77 0.37
CA SER A 361 -13.09 -29.12 0.44
C SER A 361 -12.22 -30.15 -0.30
N LEU A 362 -11.72 -31.14 0.44
CA LEU A 362 -11.00 -32.28 -0.15
C LEU A 362 -11.85 -33.05 -1.17
N ASN A 363 -13.16 -33.13 -0.94
CA ASN A 363 -14.07 -33.78 -1.89
C ASN A 363 -14.21 -32.98 -3.20
N ALA A 364 -14.28 -31.65 -3.10
CA ALA A 364 -14.28 -30.78 -4.27
C ALA A 364 -12.97 -30.92 -5.06
N MET A 365 -11.83 -30.95 -4.37
CA MET A 365 -10.51 -31.18 -4.98
C MET A 365 -10.40 -32.53 -5.70
N ARG A 366 -11.02 -33.59 -5.18
CA ARG A 366 -11.04 -34.92 -5.83
C ARG A 366 -11.86 -34.93 -7.12
N LYS A 367 -12.86 -34.05 -7.22
CA LYS A 367 -13.75 -33.93 -8.39
C LYS A 367 -13.29 -32.88 -9.40
N ALA A 368 -12.34 -32.03 -9.00
CA ALA A 368 -11.88 -30.91 -9.81
C ALA A 368 -11.25 -31.40 -11.12
N GLN A 369 -11.62 -30.74 -12.21
CA GLN A 369 -11.04 -30.95 -13.53
C GLN A 369 -10.36 -29.66 -13.98
N PRO A 370 -9.12 -29.71 -14.46
CA PRO A 370 -8.37 -28.50 -14.83
C PRO A 370 -8.94 -27.83 -16.09
N VAL A 371 -8.96 -26.50 -16.08
CA VAL A 371 -9.26 -25.67 -17.24
C VAL A 371 -7.95 -25.06 -17.72
N TYR A 372 -7.51 -25.47 -18.91
CA TYR A 372 -6.23 -25.05 -19.47
C TYR A 372 -6.40 -23.92 -20.48
N THR A 373 -5.46 -22.99 -20.42
CA THR A 373 -5.09 -22.11 -21.54
C THR A 373 -3.84 -22.68 -22.18
N THR A 374 -3.85 -22.81 -23.51
CA THR A 374 -2.69 -23.26 -24.28
C THR A 374 -1.92 -22.04 -24.79
N LEU A 375 -0.61 -22.04 -24.57
CA LEU A 375 0.33 -21.03 -25.04
C LEU A 375 1.33 -21.68 -25.98
N ALA A 376 1.93 -20.88 -26.87
CA ALA A 376 3.04 -21.35 -27.69
C ALA A 376 4.21 -21.76 -26.79
N GLY A 377 4.81 -22.91 -27.07
CA GLY A 377 6.05 -23.33 -26.46
C GLY A 377 7.27 -22.70 -27.16
N TRP A 378 8.46 -23.01 -26.65
CA TRP A 378 9.72 -22.47 -27.13
C TRP A 378 10.78 -23.56 -27.28
N GLN A 379 11.72 -23.34 -28.19
CA GLN A 379 12.86 -24.26 -28.38
C GLN A 379 13.97 -24.00 -27.36
N GLN A 380 14.22 -22.73 -27.02
CA GLN A 380 15.18 -22.30 -26.00
C GLN A 380 14.61 -21.09 -25.24
N VAL A 381 15.09 -20.86 -24.01
CA VAL A 381 14.57 -19.80 -23.13
C VAL A 381 14.90 -18.38 -23.66
N TYR A 382 16.04 -18.22 -24.34
CA TYR A 382 16.50 -16.97 -24.91
C TYR A 382 17.33 -17.23 -26.17
N THR A 383 17.46 -16.22 -27.04
CA THR A 383 18.27 -16.30 -28.27
C THR A 383 19.46 -15.35 -28.17
N GLY A 384 20.68 -15.86 -28.35
CA GLY A 384 21.91 -15.06 -28.33
C GLY A 384 22.60 -15.04 -26.96
N ASP A 385 23.02 -13.85 -26.51
CA ASP A 385 23.71 -13.67 -25.23
C ASP A 385 22.77 -13.83 -24.02
N MET A 386 23.35 -14.05 -22.84
CA MET A 386 22.60 -14.24 -21.60
C MET A 386 21.73 -13.00 -21.30
N PRO A 387 20.41 -13.15 -21.10
CA PRO A 387 19.50 -12.03 -20.94
C PRO A 387 19.79 -11.26 -19.64
N THR A 388 19.71 -9.93 -19.69
CA THR A 388 19.82 -9.08 -18.50
C THR A 388 18.47 -8.48 -18.09
N ASP A 389 17.47 -8.58 -18.95
CA ASP A 389 16.10 -8.14 -18.73
C ASP A 389 15.09 -9.00 -19.52
N MET A 390 13.79 -8.69 -19.40
CA MET A 390 12.69 -9.45 -20.02
C MET A 390 12.79 -9.52 -21.56
N ARG A 391 13.33 -8.49 -22.22
CA ARG A 391 13.38 -8.40 -23.69
C ARG A 391 14.38 -9.37 -24.30
N GLY A 392 15.32 -9.87 -23.51
CA GLY A 392 16.30 -10.86 -23.94
C GLY A 392 15.74 -12.28 -24.03
N PHE A 393 14.56 -12.56 -23.48
CA PHE A 393 13.94 -13.90 -23.56
C PHE A 393 13.29 -14.15 -24.92
N ASP A 394 13.08 -15.43 -25.26
CA ASP A 394 12.30 -15.81 -26.44
C ASP A 394 10.87 -15.22 -26.36
N PRO A 395 10.27 -14.72 -27.47
CA PRO A 395 8.94 -14.13 -27.44
C PRO A 395 7.85 -15.03 -26.83
N ALA A 396 7.93 -16.35 -27.00
CA ALA A 396 6.97 -17.27 -26.39
C ALA A 396 7.19 -17.39 -24.87
N VAL A 397 8.44 -17.28 -24.39
CA VAL A 397 8.75 -17.18 -22.95
C VAL A 397 8.21 -15.87 -22.39
N GLN A 398 8.41 -14.75 -23.08
CA GLN A 398 7.87 -13.45 -22.65
C GLN A 398 6.35 -13.52 -22.51
N ALA A 399 5.66 -14.06 -23.52
CA ALA A 399 4.21 -14.26 -23.50
C ALA A 399 3.76 -15.15 -22.34
N TYR A 400 4.50 -16.23 -22.05
CA TYR A 400 4.22 -17.12 -20.92
C TYR A 400 4.37 -16.43 -19.57
N LEU A 401 5.44 -15.67 -19.37
CA LEU A 401 5.68 -14.92 -18.13
C LEU A 401 4.63 -13.82 -17.94
N SER A 402 4.36 -13.02 -18.96
CA SER A 402 3.33 -11.97 -18.91
C SER A 402 1.92 -12.54 -18.73
N PHE A 403 1.63 -13.72 -19.29
CA PHE A 403 0.37 -14.42 -19.04
C PHE A 403 0.22 -14.77 -17.56
N ILE A 404 1.27 -15.32 -16.93
CA ILE A 404 1.24 -15.61 -15.48
C ILE A 404 1.02 -14.33 -14.68
N GLU A 405 1.79 -13.27 -14.94
CA GLU A 405 1.65 -11.98 -14.21
C GLU A 405 0.23 -11.45 -14.26
N LYS A 406 -0.37 -11.45 -15.46
CA LYS A 406 -1.75 -11.00 -15.68
C LYS A 406 -2.76 -11.85 -14.94
N GLU A 407 -2.66 -13.18 -15.04
CA GLU A 407 -3.64 -14.10 -14.47
C GLU A 407 -3.60 -14.14 -12.94
N VAL A 408 -2.45 -13.87 -12.32
CA VAL A 408 -2.30 -13.93 -10.85
C VAL A 408 -2.20 -12.56 -10.18
N GLY A 409 -2.08 -11.48 -10.96
CA GLY A 409 -2.00 -10.10 -10.45
C GLY A 409 -0.74 -9.83 -9.62
N CYS A 410 0.38 -10.50 -9.91
CA CYS A 410 1.65 -10.36 -9.19
C CYS A 410 2.82 -10.35 -10.17
N PRO A 411 3.75 -9.38 -10.09
CA PRO A 411 4.85 -9.27 -11.04
C PRO A 411 5.88 -10.38 -10.85
N ILE A 412 6.58 -10.75 -11.91
CA ILE A 412 7.72 -11.66 -11.90
C ILE A 412 8.98 -10.81 -11.79
N GLY A 413 9.66 -10.89 -10.65
CA GLY A 413 10.89 -10.14 -10.39
C GLY A 413 12.17 -10.95 -10.59
N ILE A 414 12.07 -12.29 -10.63
CA ILE A 414 13.23 -13.17 -10.81
C ILE A 414 12.86 -14.29 -11.78
N VAL A 415 13.74 -14.54 -12.75
CA VAL A 415 13.57 -15.60 -13.74
C VAL A 415 14.81 -16.49 -13.73
N SER A 416 14.61 -17.79 -13.54
CA SER A 416 15.68 -18.78 -13.47
C SER A 416 15.46 -19.90 -14.49
N PHE A 417 16.52 -20.22 -15.22
CA PHE A 417 16.53 -21.18 -16.34
C PHE A 417 17.71 -22.16 -16.26
N GLY A 418 18.10 -22.54 -15.04
CA GLY A 418 19.15 -23.52 -14.80
C GLY A 418 19.46 -23.66 -13.31
N PRO A 419 20.32 -24.61 -12.90
CA PRO A 419 20.66 -24.82 -11.50
C PRO A 419 21.68 -23.82 -10.95
N LYS A 420 22.52 -23.20 -11.79
CA LYS A 420 23.58 -22.29 -11.33
C LYS A 420 23.06 -20.90 -11.02
N ARG A 421 23.74 -20.20 -10.12
CA ARG A 421 23.43 -18.82 -9.76
C ARG A 421 23.44 -17.87 -10.97
N SER A 422 24.42 -18.03 -11.87
CA SER A 422 24.56 -17.25 -13.12
C SER A 422 23.43 -17.46 -14.12
N GLU A 423 22.63 -18.52 -13.98
CA GLU A 423 21.47 -18.84 -14.84
C GLU A 423 20.18 -18.30 -14.21
N THR A 424 20.27 -17.08 -13.69
CA THR A 424 19.19 -16.36 -13.02
C THR A 424 19.27 -14.89 -13.39
N VAL A 425 18.15 -14.33 -13.82
CA VAL A 425 17.99 -12.91 -14.10
C VAL A 425 17.11 -12.33 -13.00
N VAL A 426 17.65 -11.37 -12.26
CA VAL A 426 16.85 -10.53 -11.36
C VAL A 426 16.38 -9.36 -12.19
N LEU A 427 15.10 -9.39 -12.57
CA LEU A 427 14.47 -8.32 -13.33
C LEU A 427 14.39 -7.07 -12.44
N ALA A 428 14.53 -5.89 -13.03
CA ALA A 428 14.26 -4.65 -12.32
C ALA A 428 12.81 -4.71 -11.82
N SER A 429 12.63 -4.84 -10.50
CA SER A 429 11.29 -4.94 -9.93
C SER A 429 10.47 -3.70 -10.31
N ILE A 430 9.17 -3.86 -10.59
CA ILE A 430 8.24 -2.73 -10.75
C ILE A 430 8.31 -1.79 -9.53
N VAL A 431 8.65 -2.32 -8.36
CA VAL A 431 8.89 -1.55 -7.13
C VAL A 431 10.18 -0.71 -7.19
N SER A 432 11.26 -1.22 -7.79
CA SER A 432 12.51 -0.45 -7.97
C SER A 432 12.35 0.60 -9.06
N GLU A 433 11.63 0.31 -10.14
CA GLU A 433 11.31 1.32 -11.16
C GLU A 433 10.37 2.40 -10.62
N LYS A 434 9.32 2.03 -9.87
CA LYS A 434 8.42 3.01 -9.22
C LYS A 434 9.20 3.87 -8.23
N LYS A 435 10.06 3.27 -7.41
CA LYS A 435 10.86 3.99 -6.42
C LYS A 435 11.96 4.84 -7.05
N GLU A 436 12.58 4.40 -8.13
CA GLU A 436 13.52 5.19 -8.91
C GLU A 436 12.81 6.39 -9.54
N LYS A 437 11.65 6.18 -10.17
CA LYS A 437 10.80 7.27 -10.71
C LYS A 437 10.38 8.26 -9.63
N GLU A 438 9.97 7.79 -8.45
CA GLU A 438 9.64 8.66 -7.30
C GLU A 438 10.85 9.47 -6.80
N LEU A 439 12.04 8.86 -6.73
CA LEU A 439 13.26 9.52 -6.24
C LEU A 439 13.86 10.49 -7.27
N THR A 440 13.61 10.25 -8.56
CA THR A 440 14.13 11.06 -9.68
C THR A 440 13.10 12.05 -10.23
N ALA A 441 11.86 12.03 -9.72
CA ALA A 441 10.83 12.98 -10.10
C ALA A 441 11.28 14.43 -9.83
N ILE A 442 11.18 15.28 -10.86
CA ILE A 442 11.47 16.72 -10.75
C ILE A 442 10.43 17.39 -9.84
N SER A 443 9.16 17.03 -10.05
CA SER A 443 8.06 17.57 -9.27
C SER A 443 7.90 16.81 -7.95
N PRO A 444 7.81 17.51 -6.79
CA PRO A 444 7.70 16.84 -5.51
C PRO A 444 6.34 16.14 -5.32
N ILE A 445 5.31 16.54 -6.08
CA ILE A 445 3.98 15.90 -6.02
C ILE A 445 3.97 14.51 -6.67
N ASP A 446 4.94 14.21 -7.55
CA ASP A 446 5.10 12.89 -8.16
C ASP A 446 6.21 12.07 -7.49
N GLY A 447 7.04 12.72 -6.67
CA GLY A 447 8.13 12.10 -5.91
C GLY A 447 7.84 12.02 -4.42
N ARG A 448 8.43 12.95 -3.64
CA ARG A 448 8.36 12.99 -2.17
C ARG A 448 6.93 12.84 -1.62
N TYR A 449 5.94 13.43 -2.29
CA TYR A 449 4.54 13.44 -1.87
C TYR A 449 3.64 12.53 -2.74
N GLY A 450 4.20 11.80 -3.72
CA GLY A 450 3.44 11.00 -4.68
C GLY A 450 2.47 10.01 -4.03
N MET A 451 2.92 9.28 -3.01
CA MET A 451 2.08 8.33 -2.28
C MET A 451 0.90 9.00 -1.55
N GLN A 452 1.05 10.26 -1.10
CA GLN A 452 -0.02 11.00 -0.41
C GLN A 452 -1.06 11.54 -1.41
N LEU A 453 -0.68 11.63 -2.68
CA LEU A 453 -1.43 12.27 -3.76
C LEU A 453 -1.88 11.27 -4.83
N GLU A 454 -1.66 9.97 -4.63
CA GLU A 454 -2.00 8.88 -5.57
C GLU A 454 -3.47 8.93 -6.00
N SER A 455 -4.36 9.34 -5.07
CA SER A 455 -5.79 9.56 -5.36
C SER A 455 -6.11 10.56 -6.48
N LEU A 456 -5.21 11.50 -6.81
CA LEU A 456 -5.41 12.48 -7.88
C LEU A 456 -4.97 11.98 -9.26
N VAL A 457 -4.18 10.88 -9.32
CA VAL A 457 -3.65 10.33 -10.57
C VAL A 457 -4.77 9.92 -11.51
N GLU A 458 -5.85 9.35 -10.98
CA GLU A 458 -7.03 8.90 -11.73
C GLU A 458 -7.85 10.04 -12.37
N TYR A 459 -7.52 11.30 -12.08
CA TYR A 459 -8.23 12.47 -12.59
C TYR A 459 -7.34 13.38 -13.45
N HIS A 460 -6.10 13.62 -13.03
CA HIS A 460 -5.25 14.67 -13.63
C HIS A 460 -4.00 14.14 -14.34
N SER A 461 -3.80 12.82 -14.42
CA SER A 461 -2.73 12.24 -15.23
C SER A 461 -3.06 12.26 -16.72
N GLU A 462 -2.04 12.08 -17.56
CA GLU A 462 -2.23 11.92 -19.00
C GLU A 462 -3.11 10.70 -19.33
N TYR A 463 -2.95 9.61 -18.57
CA TYR A 463 -3.82 8.41 -18.64
C TYR A 463 -5.28 8.77 -18.35
N ALA A 464 -5.54 9.52 -17.27
CA ALA A 464 -6.87 9.95 -16.90
C ALA A 464 -7.51 10.86 -17.95
N LEU A 465 -6.72 11.78 -18.54
CA LEU A 465 -7.18 12.66 -19.61
C LEU A 465 -7.57 11.87 -20.86
N MET A 466 -6.78 10.86 -21.26
CA MET A 466 -7.13 9.96 -22.37
C MET A 466 -8.42 9.20 -22.11
N ARG A 467 -8.56 8.62 -20.91
CA ARG A 467 -9.79 7.92 -20.51
C ARG A 467 -11.01 8.83 -20.56
N ALA A 468 -10.90 10.05 -20.04
CA ALA A 468 -11.98 11.03 -20.05
C ALA A 468 -12.35 11.45 -21.48
N ARG A 469 -11.37 11.70 -22.35
CA ARG A 469 -11.60 12.00 -23.78
C ARG A 469 -12.32 10.86 -24.50
N MET A 470 -11.85 9.62 -24.28
CA MET A 470 -12.49 8.42 -24.85
C MET A 470 -13.93 8.28 -24.37
N ARG A 471 -14.19 8.51 -23.08
CA ARG A 471 -15.55 8.51 -22.52
C ARG A 471 -16.43 9.53 -23.24
N VAL A 472 -15.97 10.77 -23.43
CA VAL A 472 -16.77 11.81 -24.10
C VAL A 472 -17.10 11.42 -25.55
N GLU A 473 -16.14 10.85 -26.29
CA GLU A 473 -16.36 10.36 -27.67
C GLU A 473 -17.41 9.24 -27.72
N ILE A 474 -17.29 8.24 -26.84
CA ILE A 474 -18.20 7.10 -26.80
C ILE A 474 -19.62 7.53 -26.42
N GLU A 475 -19.76 8.37 -25.40
CA GLU A 475 -21.07 8.87 -24.96
C GLU A 475 -21.72 9.75 -26.03
N TYR A 476 -20.91 10.51 -26.79
CA TYR A 476 -21.42 11.30 -27.91
C TYR A 476 -21.97 10.41 -29.03
N LEU A 477 -21.27 9.31 -29.36
CA LEU A 477 -21.77 8.33 -30.33
C LEU A 477 -23.09 7.72 -29.88
N ILE A 478 -23.16 7.28 -28.62
CA ILE A 478 -24.38 6.68 -28.05
C ILE A 478 -25.53 7.69 -28.12
N ALA A 479 -25.31 8.93 -27.69
CA ALA A 479 -26.32 9.99 -27.75
C ALA A 479 -26.77 10.26 -29.20
N LEU A 480 -25.84 10.28 -30.15
CA LEU A 480 -26.15 10.51 -31.56
C LEU A 480 -26.98 9.38 -32.17
N GLY A 481 -26.71 8.13 -31.83
CA GLY A 481 -27.53 6.98 -32.25
C GLY A 481 -28.92 6.95 -31.58
N ASP A 482 -29.05 7.53 -30.39
CA ASP A 482 -30.32 7.63 -29.67
C ASP A 482 -31.21 8.81 -30.13
N GLU A 483 -30.69 9.74 -30.92
CA GLU A 483 -31.44 10.90 -31.44
C GLU A 483 -32.35 10.49 -32.62
N PRO A 484 -33.68 10.47 -32.45
CA PRO A 484 -34.59 9.95 -33.48
C PRO A 484 -34.55 10.73 -34.80
N ALA A 485 -34.21 12.02 -34.77
CA ALA A 485 -34.08 12.84 -35.98
C ALA A 485 -32.75 12.59 -36.74
N PHE A 486 -31.78 11.88 -36.14
CA PHE A 486 -30.50 11.56 -36.77
C PHE A 486 -30.51 10.14 -37.37
N THR A 487 -31.06 10.01 -38.57
CA THR A 487 -31.28 8.69 -39.20
C THR A 487 -30.04 8.04 -39.84
N LEU A 488 -28.87 8.71 -39.78
CA LEU A 488 -27.64 8.20 -40.41
C LEU A 488 -26.94 7.13 -39.57
N LEU A 489 -27.17 7.12 -38.25
CA LEU A 489 -26.64 6.14 -37.32
C LEU A 489 -27.80 5.42 -36.64
N ALA A 490 -27.82 4.10 -36.71
CA ALA A 490 -28.84 3.31 -36.01
C ALA A 490 -28.61 3.38 -34.49
N PRO A 491 -29.67 3.32 -33.67
CA PRO A 491 -29.52 3.22 -32.21
C PRO A 491 -28.72 1.98 -31.81
N PHE A 492 -27.81 2.15 -30.85
CA PHE A 492 -27.05 1.04 -30.29
C PHE A 492 -27.97 0.14 -29.47
N SER A 493 -27.85 -1.17 -29.66
CA SER A 493 -28.50 -2.15 -28.81
C SER A 493 -27.98 -2.08 -27.36
N ALA A 494 -28.75 -2.61 -26.41
CA ALA A 494 -28.35 -2.64 -25.00
C ALA A 494 -26.97 -3.32 -24.80
N ARG A 495 -26.70 -4.39 -25.57
CA ARG A 495 -25.42 -5.12 -25.54
C ARG A 495 -24.27 -4.27 -26.06
N GLU A 496 -24.47 -3.52 -27.15
CA GLU A 496 -23.44 -2.65 -27.70
C GLU A 496 -23.10 -1.50 -26.75
N LYS A 497 -24.12 -0.88 -26.11
CA LYS A 497 -23.91 0.13 -25.06
C LYS A 497 -23.13 -0.44 -23.88
N GLU A 498 -23.45 -1.66 -23.44
CA GLU A 498 -22.73 -2.35 -22.37
C GLU A 498 -21.26 -2.61 -22.75
N GLN A 499 -20.96 -3.03 -23.97
CA GLN A 499 -19.59 -3.23 -24.45
C GLN A 499 -18.80 -1.91 -24.50
N LEU A 500 -19.43 -0.82 -24.97
CA LEU A 500 -18.83 0.52 -25.00
C LEU A 500 -18.55 1.06 -23.60
N HIS A 501 -19.48 0.92 -22.66
CA HIS A 501 -19.25 1.30 -21.26
C HIS A 501 -18.19 0.43 -20.59
N THR A 502 -18.13 -0.86 -20.93
CA THR A 502 -17.07 -1.76 -20.45
C THR A 502 -15.71 -1.29 -20.91
N LEU A 503 -15.56 -0.87 -22.18
CA LEU A 503 -14.31 -0.30 -22.70
C LEU A 503 -13.86 0.93 -21.89
N ILE A 504 -14.79 1.81 -21.50
CA ILE A 504 -14.49 2.95 -20.61
C ILE A 504 -14.02 2.49 -19.24
N ALA A 505 -14.74 1.53 -18.64
CA ALA A 505 -14.47 1.04 -17.29
C ALA A 505 -13.17 0.22 -17.19
N SER A 506 -12.78 -0.47 -18.27
CA SER A 506 -11.59 -1.33 -18.34
C SER A 506 -10.40 -0.67 -19.04
N PHE A 507 -10.46 0.64 -19.31
CA PHE A 507 -9.37 1.36 -19.97
C PHE A 507 -8.05 1.17 -19.20
N SER A 508 -7.02 0.67 -19.88
CA SER A 508 -5.78 0.20 -19.26
C SER A 508 -4.57 1.07 -19.63
N LEU A 509 -3.44 0.85 -18.95
CA LEU A 509 -2.18 1.51 -19.32
C LEU A 509 -1.71 1.09 -20.72
N ASP A 510 -2.03 -0.12 -21.17
CA ASP A 510 -1.73 -0.59 -22.52
C ASP A 510 -2.54 0.20 -23.56
N ASP A 511 -3.81 0.48 -23.28
CA ASP A 511 -4.66 1.32 -24.14
C ASP A 511 -4.11 2.75 -24.23
N ALA A 512 -3.68 3.32 -23.10
CA ALA A 512 -3.06 4.64 -23.06
C ALA A 512 -1.70 4.67 -23.80
N ALA A 513 -0.89 3.62 -23.66
CA ALA A 513 0.35 3.46 -24.40
C ALA A 513 0.07 3.37 -25.91
N ARG A 514 -0.95 2.62 -26.32
CA ARG A 514 -1.37 2.53 -27.72
C ARG A 514 -1.80 3.89 -28.28
N ILE A 515 -2.56 4.67 -27.52
CA ILE A 515 -2.90 6.05 -27.91
C ILE A 515 -1.64 6.91 -28.07
N LYS A 516 -0.63 6.78 -27.19
CA LYS A 516 0.65 7.48 -27.33
C LYS A 516 1.41 7.08 -28.59
N GLU A 517 1.47 5.79 -28.93
CA GLU A 517 2.09 5.33 -30.18
C GLU A 517 1.43 5.96 -31.42
N ILE A 518 0.11 6.07 -31.40
CA ILE A 518 -0.65 6.73 -32.48
C ILE A 518 -0.33 8.24 -32.49
N GLU A 519 -0.34 8.89 -31.32
CA GLU A 519 -0.02 10.31 -31.16
C GLU A 519 1.38 10.65 -31.68
N GLU A 520 2.39 9.82 -31.39
CA GLU A 520 3.77 10.01 -31.87
C GLU A 520 3.86 10.06 -33.40
N ARG A 521 2.98 9.35 -34.10
CA ARG A 521 2.94 9.34 -35.57
C ARG A 521 2.23 10.54 -36.18
N ILE A 522 1.18 11.04 -35.51
CA ILE A 522 0.26 12.03 -36.10
C ILE A 522 0.37 13.41 -35.44
N HIS A 523 1.09 13.50 -34.34
CA HIS A 523 1.33 14.70 -33.53
C HIS A 523 0.03 15.43 -33.12
N HIS A 524 -1.01 14.66 -32.77
CA HIS A 524 -2.30 15.20 -32.33
C HIS A 524 -3.00 14.24 -31.37
N ASP A 525 -3.17 14.66 -30.12
CA ASP A 525 -3.65 13.82 -29.00
C ASP A 525 -5.12 13.37 -29.12
N VAL A 526 -6.06 14.28 -29.38
CA VAL A 526 -7.48 13.92 -29.54
C VAL A 526 -7.71 13.05 -30.78
N LYS A 527 -7.01 13.34 -31.89
CA LYS A 527 -7.07 12.51 -33.09
C LYS A 527 -6.51 11.10 -32.85
N ALA A 528 -5.56 10.95 -31.93
CA ALA A 528 -5.05 9.64 -31.55
C ALA A 528 -6.09 8.81 -30.80
N VAL A 529 -6.92 9.43 -29.95
CA VAL A 529 -8.07 8.77 -29.31
C VAL A 529 -9.10 8.34 -30.36
N GLU A 530 -9.37 9.19 -31.37
CA GLU A 530 -10.27 8.82 -32.47
C GLU A 530 -9.76 7.58 -33.22
N PHE A 531 -8.48 7.56 -33.61
CA PHE A 531 -7.89 6.41 -34.29
C PHE A 531 -7.83 5.16 -33.41
N PHE A 532 -7.57 5.31 -32.12
CA PHE A 532 -7.69 4.19 -31.17
C PHE A 532 -9.10 3.60 -31.20
N LEU A 533 -10.14 4.43 -31.13
CA LEU A 533 -11.53 3.96 -31.23
C LEU A 533 -11.80 3.29 -32.59
N GLN A 534 -11.27 3.80 -33.70
CA GLN A 534 -11.39 3.15 -35.02
C GLN A 534 -10.78 1.75 -35.03
N GLU A 535 -9.68 1.53 -34.31
CA GLU A 535 -9.04 0.21 -34.15
C GLU A 535 -9.87 -0.72 -33.24
N THR A 536 -10.51 -0.20 -32.19
CA THR A 536 -11.18 -1.01 -31.16
C THR A 536 -12.63 -1.37 -31.49
N LEU A 537 -13.41 -0.43 -32.06
CA LEU A 537 -14.85 -0.61 -32.31
C LEU A 537 -15.21 -1.86 -33.15
N PRO A 538 -14.44 -2.27 -34.19
CA PRO A 538 -14.73 -3.50 -34.93
C PRO A 538 -14.79 -4.75 -34.04
N ALA A 539 -13.87 -4.89 -33.10
CA ALA A 539 -13.78 -6.06 -32.21
C ALA A 539 -14.97 -6.13 -31.23
N LEU A 540 -15.60 -4.99 -30.94
CA LEU A 540 -16.78 -4.89 -30.09
C LEU A 540 -18.09 -5.13 -30.85
N GLY A 541 -18.06 -5.31 -32.18
CA GLY A 541 -19.25 -5.51 -33.00
C GLY A 541 -19.94 -4.21 -33.44
N VAL A 542 -19.34 -3.05 -33.15
CA VAL A 542 -19.89 -1.71 -33.43
C VAL A 542 -19.18 -1.00 -34.59
N ALA A 543 -18.67 -1.77 -35.55
CA ALA A 543 -17.95 -1.24 -36.72
C ALA A 543 -18.77 -0.22 -37.55
N HIS A 544 -20.10 -0.33 -37.53
CA HIS A 544 -21.00 0.57 -38.24
C HIS A 544 -20.95 2.02 -37.73
N ALA A 545 -20.48 2.24 -36.49
CA ALA A 545 -20.37 3.55 -35.87
C ALA A 545 -19.06 4.30 -36.24
N ILE A 546 -18.09 3.63 -36.88
CA ILE A 546 -16.76 4.19 -37.19
C ILE A 546 -16.81 5.53 -37.94
N PRO A 547 -17.65 5.71 -38.99
CA PRO A 547 -17.72 6.99 -39.71
C PRO A 547 -18.25 8.15 -38.87
N PHE A 548 -18.88 7.85 -37.72
CA PHE A 548 -19.52 8.83 -36.84
C PHE A 548 -18.65 9.21 -35.65
N ILE A 549 -17.49 8.58 -35.44
CA ILE A 549 -16.57 8.97 -34.36
C ILE A 549 -16.13 10.41 -34.62
N HIS A 550 -16.20 11.26 -33.59
CA HIS A 550 -15.86 12.68 -33.67
C HIS A 550 -16.68 13.50 -34.70
N ILE A 551 -17.81 12.98 -35.20
CA ILE A 551 -18.55 13.64 -36.30
C ILE A 551 -19.18 14.96 -35.86
N GLY A 552 -18.89 16.04 -36.61
CA GLY A 552 -19.36 17.39 -36.31
C GLY A 552 -18.60 18.09 -35.17
N LEU A 553 -17.77 17.35 -34.42
CA LEU A 553 -17.04 17.88 -33.28
C LEU A 553 -15.72 18.55 -33.68
N THR A 554 -15.20 19.35 -32.75
CA THR A 554 -13.80 19.78 -32.74
C THR A 554 -13.11 19.24 -31.48
N SER A 555 -11.78 19.16 -31.47
CA SER A 555 -11.02 18.66 -30.32
C SER A 555 -11.35 19.37 -29.00
N GLU A 556 -11.72 20.66 -29.07
CA GLU A 556 -12.12 21.41 -27.88
C GLU A 556 -13.50 21.03 -27.34
N ASP A 557 -14.40 20.46 -28.16
CA ASP A 557 -15.67 19.89 -27.63
C ASP A 557 -15.35 18.76 -26.66
N ILE A 558 -14.35 17.92 -26.99
CA ILE A 558 -13.89 16.82 -26.14
C ILE A 558 -13.08 17.34 -24.95
N ASN A 559 -12.07 18.18 -25.21
CA ASN A 559 -11.12 18.62 -24.18
C ASN A 559 -11.80 19.35 -23.03
N ASN A 560 -12.68 20.32 -23.32
CA ASN A 560 -13.27 21.12 -22.26
C ASN A 560 -14.15 20.26 -21.33
N ILE A 561 -14.91 19.31 -21.89
CA ILE A 561 -15.72 18.37 -21.10
C ILE A 561 -14.78 17.47 -20.27
N ALA A 562 -13.74 16.90 -20.87
CA ALA A 562 -12.79 16.04 -20.16
C ALA A 562 -12.09 16.75 -19.00
N TYR A 563 -11.62 17.99 -19.18
CA TYR A 563 -11.00 18.77 -18.11
C TYR A 563 -11.98 19.15 -17.00
N LEU A 564 -13.25 19.43 -17.34
CA LEU A 564 -14.30 19.71 -16.35
C LEU A 564 -14.66 18.46 -15.55
N ILE A 565 -14.73 17.28 -16.18
CA ILE A 565 -14.92 15.99 -15.50
C ILE A 565 -13.78 15.78 -14.50
N ALA A 566 -12.53 15.84 -14.98
CA ALA A 566 -11.34 15.67 -14.14
C ALA A 566 -11.34 16.61 -12.93
N TRP A 567 -11.63 17.89 -13.15
CA TRP A 567 -11.66 18.89 -12.09
C TRP A 567 -12.81 18.65 -11.09
N ARG A 568 -14.06 18.62 -11.55
CA ARG A 568 -15.23 18.45 -10.68
C ARG A 568 -15.18 17.14 -9.89
N ASP A 569 -14.83 16.04 -10.54
CA ASP A 569 -14.83 14.72 -9.89
C ASP A 569 -13.69 14.67 -8.85
N SER A 570 -12.49 15.18 -9.17
CA SER A 570 -11.41 15.29 -8.17
C SER A 570 -11.76 16.21 -6.99
N LEU A 571 -12.54 17.28 -7.21
CA LEU A 571 -13.04 18.10 -6.12
C LEU A 571 -14.01 17.32 -5.23
N THR A 572 -14.93 16.57 -5.82
CA THR A 572 -15.99 15.84 -5.13
C THR A 572 -15.45 14.62 -4.38
N ASP A 573 -14.62 13.83 -5.05
CA ASP A 573 -14.20 12.52 -4.58
C ASP A 573 -12.95 12.58 -3.71
N VAL A 574 -12.13 13.63 -3.85
CA VAL A 574 -10.83 13.75 -3.15
C VAL A 574 -10.73 15.01 -2.29
N TYR A 575 -10.92 16.20 -2.86
CA TYR A 575 -10.59 17.44 -2.15
C TYR A 575 -11.60 17.84 -1.07
N LEU A 576 -12.90 17.87 -1.41
CA LEU A 576 -13.97 18.26 -0.50
C LEU A 576 -14.06 17.35 0.75
N PRO A 577 -13.93 16.01 0.65
CA PRO A 577 -13.91 15.14 1.84
C PRO A 577 -12.81 15.50 2.85
N VAL A 578 -11.63 15.90 2.37
CA VAL A 578 -10.51 16.28 3.25
C VAL A 578 -10.75 17.66 3.89
N ILE A 579 -11.37 18.59 3.16
CA ILE A 579 -11.83 19.88 3.73
C ILE A 579 -12.92 19.67 4.78
N ASP A 580 -13.86 18.76 4.54
CA ASP A 580 -14.94 18.43 5.48
C ASP A 580 -14.37 17.85 6.78
N ALA A 581 -13.44 16.90 6.66
CA ALA A 581 -12.76 16.32 7.81
C ALA A 581 -11.96 17.35 8.61
N LEU A 582 -11.23 18.25 7.94
CA LEU A 582 -10.52 19.33 8.63
C LEU A 582 -11.50 20.29 9.32
N THR A 583 -12.56 20.72 8.64
CA THR A 583 -13.54 21.67 9.18
C THR A 583 -14.24 21.09 10.42
N ALA A 584 -14.64 19.81 10.37
CA ALA A 584 -15.23 19.11 11.51
C ALA A 584 -14.25 18.96 12.69
N SER A 585 -12.96 18.69 12.39
CA SER A 585 -11.91 18.65 13.40
C SER A 585 -11.71 20.00 14.08
N LEU A 586 -11.68 21.09 13.31
CA LEU A 586 -11.61 22.46 13.83
C LEU A 586 -12.83 22.81 14.68
N GLY A 587 -14.04 22.45 14.28
CA GLY A 587 -15.26 22.63 15.08
C GLY A 587 -15.21 21.86 16.41
N THR A 588 -14.74 20.61 16.37
CA THR A 588 -14.54 19.81 17.59
C THR A 588 -13.51 20.45 18.53
N TYR A 589 -12.39 20.93 17.97
CA TYR A 589 -11.35 21.64 18.71
C TYR A 589 -11.89 22.94 19.32
N ALA A 590 -12.65 23.71 18.53
CA ALA A 590 -13.29 24.95 18.96
C ALA A 590 -14.23 24.71 20.15
N ASN A 591 -15.09 23.68 20.06
CA ASN A 591 -16.01 23.33 21.14
C ASN A 591 -15.27 22.84 22.40
N THR A 592 -14.21 22.05 22.24
CA THR A 592 -13.41 21.53 23.36
C THR A 592 -12.78 22.66 24.18
N TYR A 593 -12.28 23.69 23.50
CA TYR A 593 -11.59 24.83 24.13
C TYR A 593 -12.44 26.10 24.16
N ARG A 594 -13.76 25.99 24.06
CA ARG A 594 -14.68 27.13 23.95
C ARG A 594 -14.58 28.12 25.11
N THR A 595 -14.29 27.65 26.32
CA THR A 595 -14.13 28.49 27.51
C THR A 595 -12.66 28.70 27.92
N THR A 596 -11.69 28.22 27.14
CA THR A 596 -10.27 28.39 27.45
C THR A 596 -9.85 29.83 27.12
N PRO A 597 -9.59 30.69 28.13
CA PRO A 597 -9.34 32.10 27.91
C PRO A 597 -7.99 32.31 27.22
N LEU A 598 -7.92 33.31 26.35
CA LEU A 598 -6.75 33.66 25.55
C LEU A 598 -6.60 35.18 25.53
N LEU A 599 -5.38 35.68 25.77
CA LEU A 599 -5.07 37.07 25.53
C LEU A 599 -5.08 37.34 24.02
N ALA A 600 -6.02 38.17 23.57
CA ALA A 600 -6.08 38.58 22.17
C ALA A 600 -4.95 39.56 21.85
N LEU A 601 -4.48 39.53 20.60
CA LEU A 601 -3.47 40.46 20.12
C LEU A 601 -4.01 41.26 18.93
N THR A 602 -4.07 42.58 19.06
CA THR A 602 -4.40 43.49 17.95
C THR A 602 -3.18 44.34 17.64
N HIS A 603 -2.76 44.38 16.36
CA HIS A 603 -1.46 44.97 15.98
C HIS A 603 -0.26 44.34 16.74
N GLY A 604 -0.39 43.07 17.15
CA GLY A 604 0.59 42.37 17.98
C GLY A 604 0.67 42.83 19.44
N GLN A 605 -0.28 43.66 19.91
CA GLN A 605 -0.33 44.19 21.27
C GLN A 605 -1.46 43.54 22.08
N PRO A 606 -1.30 43.35 23.41
CA PRO A 606 -2.35 42.89 24.32
C PRO A 606 -3.68 43.65 24.13
N ALA A 607 -4.76 42.89 24.00
CA ALA A 607 -6.10 43.41 23.75
C ALA A 607 -7.16 42.64 24.55
N THR A 608 -8.41 43.07 24.43
CA THR A 608 -9.57 42.47 25.11
C THR A 608 -9.58 40.94 24.97
N PRO A 609 -9.61 40.17 26.08
CA PRO A 609 -9.50 38.72 26.05
C PRO A 609 -10.57 38.03 25.19
N THR A 610 -10.20 36.87 24.65
CA THR A 610 -11.02 35.98 23.83
C THR A 610 -10.92 34.56 24.38
N THR A 611 -11.34 33.54 23.61
CA THR A 611 -11.07 32.14 23.93
C THR A 611 -10.40 31.43 22.76
N VAL A 612 -9.56 30.43 23.08
CA VAL A 612 -8.93 29.55 22.08
C VAL A 612 -10.00 28.97 21.17
N GLY A 613 -11.09 28.46 21.73
CA GLY A 613 -12.16 27.86 20.96
C GLY A 613 -12.82 28.84 19.99
N LYS A 614 -13.07 30.09 20.41
CA LYS A 614 -13.65 31.11 19.52
C LYS A 614 -12.71 31.46 18.38
N GLU A 615 -11.39 31.57 18.62
CA GLU A 615 -10.46 31.91 17.53
C GLU A 615 -10.36 30.78 16.50
N ILE A 616 -10.40 29.51 16.91
CA ILE A 616 -10.46 28.39 15.97
C ILE A 616 -11.80 28.32 15.23
N ALA A 617 -12.92 28.63 15.90
CA ALA A 617 -14.26 28.66 15.30
C ALA A 617 -14.34 29.64 14.11
N VAL A 618 -13.63 30.77 14.16
CA VAL A 618 -13.58 31.74 13.05
C VAL A 618 -13.07 31.09 11.76
N PHE A 619 -12.05 30.24 11.84
CA PHE A 619 -11.50 29.55 10.68
C PHE A 619 -12.44 28.47 10.16
N ALA A 620 -13.05 27.69 11.06
CA ALA A 620 -14.03 26.67 10.70
C ALA A 620 -15.24 27.27 9.96
N ASP A 621 -15.80 28.38 10.44
CA ASP A 621 -16.92 29.09 9.79
C ASP A 621 -16.52 29.63 8.40
N ARG A 622 -15.35 30.28 8.29
CA ARG A 622 -14.82 30.80 7.01
C ARG A 622 -14.64 29.67 5.99
N LEU A 623 -14.12 28.52 6.42
CA LEU A 623 -13.94 27.34 5.57
C LEU A 623 -15.29 26.75 5.16
N GLN A 624 -16.22 26.57 6.10
CA GLN A 624 -17.55 26.02 5.82
C GLN A 624 -18.29 26.85 4.75
N ARG A 625 -18.17 28.18 4.80
CA ARG A 625 -18.71 29.06 3.76
C ARG A 625 -18.09 28.80 2.39
N GLN A 626 -16.76 28.73 2.28
CA GLN A 626 -16.10 28.50 0.98
C GLN A 626 -16.35 27.09 0.44
N ARG A 627 -16.33 26.08 1.32
CA ARG A 627 -16.72 24.71 1.02
C ARG A 627 -18.13 24.67 0.45
N GLY A 628 -19.08 25.35 1.09
CA GLY A 628 -20.47 25.42 0.63
C GLY A 628 -20.60 26.02 -0.78
N ILE A 629 -19.82 27.06 -1.10
CA ILE A 629 -19.77 27.63 -2.46
C ILE A 629 -19.21 26.61 -3.46
N LEU A 630 -18.08 25.98 -3.13
CA LEU A 630 -17.40 25.06 -4.04
C LEU A 630 -18.24 23.80 -4.33
N ALA A 631 -18.88 23.24 -3.30
CA ALA A 631 -19.70 22.04 -3.41
C ALA A 631 -21.00 22.24 -4.21
N ASN A 632 -21.50 23.47 -4.30
CA ASN A 632 -22.74 23.80 -5.03
C ASN A 632 -22.46 24.48 -6.39
N MET A 633 -21.21 24.51 -6.83
CA MET A 633 -20.84 25.16 -8.08
C MET A 633 -21.36 24.37 -9.28
N ARG A 634 -21.95 25.09 -10.24
CA ARG A 634 -22.40 24.53 -11.51
C ARG A 634 -21.33 24.79 -12.56
N PHE A 635 -20.94 23.76 -13.28
CA PHE A 635 -19.94 23.85 -14.34
C PHE A 635 -20.62 23.90 -15.70
N PHE A 636 -20.14 24.83 -16.53
CA PHE A 636 -20.68 25.04 -17.87
C PHE A 636 -19.69 24.48 -18.88
N ALA A 637 -20.19 23.63 -19.78
CA ALA A 637 -19.42 23.01 -20.84
C ALA A 637 -19.93 23.47 -22.21
N LYS A 638 -19.07 23.40 -23.22
CA LYS A 638 -19.44 23.72 -24.61
C LYS A 638 -19.32 22.47 -25.48
N CYS A 639 -20.27 22.33 -26.40
CA CYS A 639 -20.22 21.34 -27.47
C CYS A 639 -20.94 21.96 -28.69
N SER A 640 -20.17 22.61 -29.56
CA SER A 640 -20.69 23.54 -30.58
C SER A 640 -19.82 23.63 -31.84
N GLY A 641 -18.86 22.71 -31.97
CA GLY A 641 -18.01 22.56 -33.15
C GLY A 641 -16.89 23.60 -33.24
N ALA A 642 -16.31 23.71 -34.44
CA ALA A 642 -15.04 24.39 -34.66
C ALA A 642 -14.97 25.87 -34.23
N THR A 643 -16.06 26.62 -34.33
CA THR A 643 -16.09 28.06 -34.00
C THR A 643 -17.27 28.45 -33.12
N GLY A 644 -17.94 27.46 -32.52
CA GLY A 644 -19.11 27.69 -31.66
C GLY A 644 -20.42 27.94 -32.41
N THR A 645 -20.49 27.55 -33.68
CA THR A 645 -21.61 27.88 -34.59
C THR A 645 -22.44 26.68 -35.03
N PHE A 646 -22.09 25.46 -34.61
CA PHE A 646 -22.72 24.21 -35.08
C PHE A 646 -22.68 24.04 -36.61
N ALA A 647 -21.77 24.72 -37.31
CA ALA A 647 -21.76 24.75 -38.78
C ALA A 647 -21.63 23.35 -39.40
N ALA A 648 -20.79 22.47 -38.84
CA ALA A 648 -20.65 21.10 -39.31
C ALA A 648 -21.93 20.30 -39.05
N HIS A 649 -22.52 20.42 -37.86
CA HIS A 649 -23.78 19.78 -37.49
C HIS A 649 -24.95 20.20 -38.41
N GLY A 650 -25.05 21.48 -38.75
CA GLY A 650 -26.06 21.98 -39.68
C GLY A 650 -25.95 21.39 -41.09
N VAL A 651 -24.76 20.92 -41.49
CA VAL A 651 -24.57 20.14 -42.74
C VAL A 651 -24.97 18.67 -42.56
N LEU A 652 -24.73 18.09 -41.37
CA LEU A 652 -25.07 16.69 -41.09
C LEU A 652 -26.58 16.44 -41.12
N SER A 653 -27.37 17.33 -40.52
CA SER A 653 -28.83 17.26 -40.55
C SER A 653 -29.45 18.60 -40.20
N SER A 654 -30.45 19.03 -40.98
CA SER A 654 -31.31 20.16 -40.64
C SER A 654 -32.48 19.79 -39.74
N ASP A 655 -32.75 18.50 -39.58
CA ASP A 655 -33.93 18.00 -38.87
C ASP A 655 -33.66 17.80 -37.36
N VAL A 656 -32.39 17.73 -36.96
CA VAL A 656 -31.96 17.63 -35.56
C VAL A 656 -31.87 19.04 -34.95
N ASP A 657 -32.52 19.26 -33.81
CA ASP A 657 -32.27 20.43 -32.97
C ASP A 657 -30.94 20.26 -32.24
N TRP A 658 -29.84 20.64 -32.90
CA TRP A 658 -28.49 20.48 -32.36
C TRP A 658 -28.25 21.25 -31.06
N VAL A 659 -28.98 22.33 -30.80
CA VAL A 659 -28.85 23.07 -29.54
C VAL A 659 -29.45 22.24 -28.41
N ALA A 660 -30.67 21.72 -28.59
CA ALA A 660 -31.33 20.86 -27.62
C ALA A 660 -30.60 19.51 -27.44
N PHE A 661 -30.10 18.92 -28.53
CA PHE A 661 -29.30 17.69 -28.49
C PHE A 661 -28.06 17.86 -27.60
N HIS A 662 -27.23 18.87 -27.88
CA HIS A 662 -26.01 19.09 -27.09
C HIS A 662 -26.31 19.52 -25.65
N LYS A 663 -27.44 20.19 -25.39
CA LYS A 663 -27.88 20.48 -24.03
C LYS A 663 -28.13 19.19 -23.24
N SER A 664 -28.83 18.24 -23.84
CA SER A 664 -29.11 16.94 -23.22
C SER A 664 -27.84 16.10 -23.06
N PHE A 665 -26.97 16.10 -24.06
CA PHE A 665 -25.65 15.44 -24.00
C PHE A 665 -24.77 15.99 -22.87
N LEU A 666 -24.66 17.31 -22.73
CA LEU A 666 -23.87 17.90 -21.64
C LEU A 666 -24.49 17.64 -20.26
N ALA A 667 -25.83 17.63 -20.19
CA ALA A 667 -26.54 17.31 -18.96
C ALA A 667 -26.33 15.86 -18.49
N SER A 668 -26.06 14.91 -19.40
CA SER A 668 -25.72 13.53 -19.02
C SER A 668 -24.40 13.45 -18.23
N PHE A 669 -23.48 14.38 -18.49
CA PHE A 669 -22.29 14.56 -17.68
C PHE A 669 -22.52 15.44 -16.45
N GLY A 670 -23.69 16.02 -16.25
CA GLY A 670 -23.97 16.96 -15.15
C GLY A 670 -23.45 18.38 -15.39
N PHE A 671 -23.29 18.79 -16.65
CA PHE A 671 -22.88 20.14 -17.03
C PHE A 671 -24.01 20.94 -17.65
N ASP A 672 -23.98 22.25 -17.43
CA ASP A 672 -24.84 23.19 -18.15
C ASP A 672 -24.25 23.55 -19.50
N GLN A 673 -25.11 23.76 -20.49
CA GLN A 673 -24.68 24.18 -21.81
C GLN A 673 -24.27 25.65 -21.83
N LEU A 674 -23.03 25.90 -22.25
CA LEU A 674 -22.55 27.21 -22.65
C LEU A 674 -22.77 27.38 -24.16
N LEU A 675 -23.79 28.15 -24.54
CA LEU A 675 -24.21 28.25 -25.93
C LEU A 675 -23.35 29.21 -26.77
N LEU A 676 -23.00 30.37 -26.22
CA LEU A 676 -22.26 31.41 -26.94
C LEU A 676 -20.76 31.27 -26.67
N THR A 677 -20.09 30.47 -27.49
CA THR A 677 -18.65 30.23 -27.39
C THR A 677 -17.93 30.54 -28.68
N THR A 678 -16.61 30.61 -28.60
CA THR A 678 -15.76 30.46 -29.77
C THR A 678 -15.46 28.98 -29.96
N GLN A 679 -14.24 28.61 -30.37
CA GLN A 679 -13.83 27.21 -30.37
C GLN A 679 -13.65 26.64 -28.97
N VAL A 680 -13.30 27.48 -27.99
CA VAL A 680 -13.00 27.11 -26.61
C VAL A 680 -14.17 27.46 -25.68
N ASN A 681 -14.20 26.79 -24.53
CA ASN A 681 -14.94 27.26 -23.37
C ASN A 681 -14.28 28.55 -22.85
N HIS A 682 -15.04 29.54 -22.37
CA HIS A 682 -14.43 30.77 -21.81
C HIS A 682 -13.79 30.54 -20.43
N TYR A 683 -13.98 29.35 -19.85
CA TYR A 683 -13.43 28.88 -18.58
C TYR A 683 -13.92 29.61 -17.32
N ASP A 684 -14.93 30.48 -17.42
CA ASP A 684 -15.39 31.30 -16.29
C ASP A 684 -15.76 30.48 -15.05
N THR A 685 -16.60 29.44 -15.17
CA THR A 685 -16.96 28.60 -14.02
C THR A 685 -15.80 27.79 -13.46
N LEU A 686 -14.83 27.45 -14.32
CA LEU A 686 -13.60 26.79 -13.88
C LEU A 686 -12.73 27.78 -13.09
N VAL A 687 -12.60 29.02 -13.56
CA VAL A 687 -11.91 30.10 -12.85
C VAL A 687 -12.57 30.45 -11.53
N GLU A 688 -13.90 30.52 -11.47
CA GLU A 688 -14.66 30.72 -10.22
C GLU A 688 -14.32 29.63 -9.18
N SER A 689 -14.20 28.38 -9.64
CA SER A 689 -13.81 27.26 -8.78
C SER A 689 -12.36 27.39 -8.29
N TYR A 690 -11.42 27.78 -9.17
CA TYR A 690 -10.02 28.04 -8.80
C TYR A 690 -9.89 29.16 -7.78
N GLN A 691 -10.63 30.24 -7.96
CA GLN A 691 -10.66 31.35 -7.02
C GLN A 691 -11.28 30.93 -5.68
N THR A 692 -12.21 29.97 -5.67
CA THR A 692 -12.77 29.42 -4.44
C THR A 692 -11.74 28.57 -3.68
N VAL A 693 -11.00 27.70 -4.39
CA VAL A 693 -9.86 26.97 -3.81
C VAL A 693 -8.78 27.93 -3.32
N PHE A 694 -8.48 29.00 -4.08
CA PHE A 694 -7.55 30.04 -3.66
C PHE A 694 -7.98 30.69 -2.34
N ARG A 695 -9.26 31.02 -2.18
CA ARG A 695 -9.80 31.59 -0.93
C ARG A 695 -9.71 30.62 0.25
N ILE A 696 -10.00 29.33 0.02
CA ILE A 696 -9.80 28.27 1.03
C ILE A 696 -8.33 28.26 1.46
N ASN A 697 -7.41 28.21 0.51
CA ASN A 697 -5.98 28.23 0.78
C ASN A 697 -5.55 29.48 1.56
N THR A 698 -6.10 30.67 1.23
CA THR A 698 -5.82 31.90 1.99
C THR A 698 -6.31 31.83 3.44
N ILE A 699 -7.47 31.22 3.69
CA ILE A 699 -7.97 30.99 5.07
C ILE A 699 -7.04 30.03 5.83
N LEU A 700 -6.57 28.98 5.17
CA LEU A 700 -5.63 28.03 5.77
C LEU A 700 -4.24 28.62 5.99
N LEU A 701 -3.80 29.54 5.13
CA LEU A 701 -2.54 30.25 5.30
C LEU A 701 -2.57 31.14 6.55
N ASP A 702 -3.68 31.82 6.74
CA ASP A 702 -3.95 32.65 7.91
C ASP A 702 -3.94 31.78 9.18
N LEU A 703 -4.64 30.64 9.17
CA LEU A 703 -4.59 29.66 10.27
C LEU A 703 -3.16 29.13 10.53
N ALA A 704 -2.40 28.79 9.48
CA ALA A 704 -1.06 28.26 9.62
C ALA A 704 -0.15 29.25 10.35
N ARG A 705 -0.25 30.53 9.99
CA ARG A 705 0.53 31.61 10.60
C ARG A 705 0.11 31.88 12.03
N ASP A 706 -1.19 31.93 12.30
CA ASP A 706 -1.69 32.11 13.66
C ASP A 706 -1.24 30.95 14.56
N MET A 707 -1.37 29.70 14.10
CA MET A 707 -0.89 28.55 14.86
C MET A 707 0.63 28.59 15.07
N TRP A 708 1.40 29.00 14.06
CA TRP A 708 2.84 29.19 14.20
C TRP A 708 3.17 30.23 15.28
N PHE A 709 2.48 31.38 15.30
CA PHE A 709 2.66 32.41 16.32
C PHE A 709 2.24 31.96 17.71
N TYR A 710 1.12 31.24 17.83
CA TYR A 710 0.67 30.69 19.10
C TYR A 710 1.67 29.68 19.68
N ILE A 711 2.23 28.82 18.83
CA ILE A 711 3.30 27.88 19.21
C ILE A 711 4.57 28.63 19.59
N SER A 712 4.95 29.67 18.84
CA SER A 712 6.13 30.50 19.14
C SER A 712 6.01 31.24 20.47
N ARG A 713 4.79 31.60 20.90
CA ARG A 713 4.50 32.19 22.22
C ARG A 713 4.55 31.18 23.36
N GLY A 714 4.62 29.88 23.06
CA GLY A 714 4.59 28.81 24.06
C GLY A 714 3.21 28.54 24.65
N ILE A 715 2.15 29.16 24.14
CA ILE A 715 0.77 28.96 24.63
C ILE A 715 0.12 27.69 24.07
N PHE A 716 0.79 27.01 23.13
CA PHE A 716 0.44 25.66 22.68
C PHE A 716 1.63 24.73 22.81
N HIS A 717 1.37 23.53 23.34
CA HIS A 717 2.32 22.43 23.39
C HIS A 717 2.13 21.51 22.19
N GLN A 718 3.26 21.09 21.61
CA GLN A 718 3.28 20.06 20.58
C GLN A 718 3.48 18.69 21.21
N ILE A 719 2.61 17.75 20.86
CA ILE A 719 2.73 16.34 21.23
C ILE A 719 3.90 15.75 20.44
N SER A 720 5.04 15.55 21.10
CA SER A 720 6.22 14.99 20.46
C SER A 720 6.08 13.48 20.27
N ASP A 721 6.22 13.00 19.03
CA ASP A 721 6.50 11.59 18.76
C ASP A 721 7.95 11.29 19.22
N LYS A 722 8.11 10.28 20.09
CA LYS A 722 9.40 9.88 20.69
C LYS A 722 10.47 9.50 19.65
N HIS A 723 10.08 9.27 18.39
CA HIS A 723 10.98 8.90 17.30
C HIS A 723 11.31 10.06 16.34
N HIS A 724 10.73 11.25 16.51
CA HIS A 724 10.94 12.38 15.60
C HIS A 724 12.13 13.25 16.03
N VAL A 725 13.11 13.43 15.14
CA VAL A 725 14.24 14.35 15.35
C VAL A 725 13.80 15.75 14.92
N GLY A 726 13.53 16.64 15.87
CA GLY A 726 13.08 18.00 15.56
C GLY A 726 14.20 18.95 15.10
N SER A 727 15.47 18.67 15.41
CA SER A 727 16.63 19.39 14.88
C SER A 727 17.85 18.46 14.82
N SER A 728 18.66 18.60 13.77
CA SER A 728 19.92 17.86 13.62
C SER A 728 20.97 18.22 14.68
N THR A 729 20.82 19.34 15.38
CA THR A 729 21.80 19.86 16.35
C THR A 729 21.22 20.16 17.73
N MET A 730 19.91 20.39 17.85
CA MET A 730 19.25 20.77 19.11
C MET A 730 18.21 19.71 19.53
N PRO A 731 18.57 18.72 20.37
CA PRO A 731 17.70 17.59 20.71
C PRO A 731 16.38 17.95 21.40
N HIS A 732 16.28 19.16 21.98
CA HIS A 732 15.10 19.65 22.69
C HIS A 732 14.10 20.40 21.79
N LYS A 733 14.44 20.66 20.52
CA LYS A 733 13.64 21.51 19.64
C LYS A 733 12.47 20.73 19.03
N VAL A 734 11.25 21.23 19.23
CA VAL A 734 10.02 20.72 18.59
C VAL A 734 9.47 21.83 17.68
N ASN A 735 9.36 21.56 16.38
CA ASN A 735 9.04 22.58 15.36
C ASN A 735 7.64 22.37 14.77
N PRO A 736 6.88 23.44 14.49
CA PRO A 736 5.55 23.38 13.87
C PRO A 736 5.59 23.02 12.37
N ILE A 737 6.34 21.98 11.99
CA ILE A 737 6.68 21.64 10.60
C ILE A 737 5.46 21.37 9.72
N HIS A 738 4.36 20.92 10.32
CA HIS A 738 3.11 20.65 9.60
C HIS A 738 2.46 21.94 9.12
N PHE A 739 2.44 22.99 9.96
CA PHE A 739 1.90 24.30 9.60
C PHE A 739 2.83 25.00 8.57
N GLU A 740 4.14 24.90 8.75
CA GLU A 740 5.13 25.44 7.80
C GLU A 740 5.06 24.75 6.43
N ASN A 741 4.86 23.42 6.42
CA ASN A 741 4.65 22.66 5.18
C ASN A 741 3.34 23.04 4.49
N ALA A 742 2.26 23.24 5.25
CA ALA A 742 0.99 23.71 4.70
C ALA A 742 1.13 25.11 4.08
N GLU A 743 1.75 26.07 4.80
CA GLU A 743 2.02 27.42 4.30
C GLU A 743 2.81 27.40 2.98
N GLY A 744 3.89 26.63 2.90
CA GLY A 744 4.71 26.53 1.69
C GLY A 744 3.94 25.98 0.49
N ASN A 745 3.15 24.91 0.70
CA ASN A 745 2.34 24.33 -0.37
C ASN A 745 1.18 25.25 -0.80
N ILE A 746 0.59 26.01 0.11
CA ILE A 746 -0.41 27.04 -0.22
C ILE A 746 0.18 28.09 -1.15
N ALA A 747 1.39 28.57 -0.88
CA ALA A 747 2.04 29.57 -1.73
C ALA A 747 2.21 29.07 -3.17
N VAL A 748 2.65 27.81 -3.35
CA VAL A 748 2.79 27.18 -4.66
C VAL A 748 1.44 27.00 -5.34
N ALA A 749 0.46 26.42 -4.62
CA ALA A 749 -0.90 26.21 -5.14
C ALA A 749 -1.52 27.53 -5.63
N ASN A 750 -1.48 28.57 -4.80
CA ASN A 750 -2.09 29.87 -5.13
C ASN A 750 -1.38 30.59 -6.28
N GLY A 751 -0.06 30.43 -6.43
CA GLY A 751 0.67 30.94 -7.59
C GLY A 751 0.21 30.28 -8.91
N LEU A 752 0.00 28.97 -8.89
CA LEU A 752 -0.53 28.23 -10.04
C LEU A 752 -2.00 28.58 -10.31
N LEU A 753 -2.84 28.62 -9.28
CA LEU A 753 -4.26 29.01 -9.41
C LEU A 753 -4.42 30.43 -9.96
N HIS A 754 -3.56 31.38 -9.55
CA HIS A 754 -3.54 32.73 -10.10
C HIS A 754 -3.17 32.73 -11.59
N THR A 755 -2.17 31.92 -11.97
CA THR A 755 -1.77 31.77 -13.38
C THR A 755 -2.92 31.18 -14.21
N LEU A 756 -3.55 30.11 -13.74
CA LEU A 756 -4.72 29.49 -14.40
C LEU A 756 -5.87 30.50 -14.56
N THR A 757 -6.17 31.25 -13.48
CA THR A 757 -7.24 32.26 -13.43
C THR A 757 -7.01 33.41 -14.41
N SER A 758 -5.78 33.92 -14.52
CA SER A 758 -5.47 35.09 -15.35
C SER A 758 -5.25 34.74 -16.82
N HIS A 759 -4.85 33.49 -17.12
CA HIS A 759 -4.47 33.09 -18.46
C HIS A 759 -5.60 32.39 -19.23
N LEU A 760 -6.36 31.48 -18.62
CA LEU A 760 -7.32 30.64 -19.36
C LEU A 760 -8.43 31.43 -20.06
N PRO A 761 -9.06 32.46 -19.44
CA PRO A 761 -10.15 33.21 -20.09
C PRO A 761 -9.71 34.12 -21.24
N VAL A 762 -8.39 34.31 -21.44
CA VAL A 762 -7.86 35.23 -22.45
C VAL A 762 -7.30 34.44 -23.62
N SER A 763 -8.00 34.51 -24.76
CA SER A 763 -7.58 33.85 -26.00
C SER A 763 -7.70 34.80 -27.20
N ARG A 764 -6.74 34.76 -28.12
CA ARG A 764 -6.75 35.63 -29.30
C ARG A 764 -7.84 35.18 -30.28
N MET A 765 -8.74 36.10 -30.64
CA MET A 765 -9.83 35.88 -31.60
C MET A 765 -10.69 34.66 -31.20
N GLN A 766 -10.93 33.72 -32.13
CA GLN A 766 -11.74 32.52 -31.85
C GLN A 766 -11.00 31.45 -31.04
N ARG A 767 -9.66 31.46 -31.02
CA ARG A 767 -8.79 30.85 -30.00
C ARG A 767 -7.32 30.93 -30.42
N ASP A 768 -6.45 30.81 -29.44
CA ASP A 768 -5.08 30.30 -29.61
C ASP A 768 -4.84 29.12 -28.65
N LEU A 769 -3.77 28.35 -28.88
CA LEU A 769 -3.54 27.07 -28.18
C LEU A 769 -2.77 27.18 -26.86
N SER A 770 -2.41 28.40 -26.42
CA SER A 770 -1.62 28.60 -25.19
C SER A 770 -2.33 28.06 -23.94
N GLY A 771 -3.66 28.09 -23.89
CA GLY A 771 -4.45 27.51 -22.80
C GLY A 771 -4.28 26.00 -22.62
N SER A 772 -3.97 25.25 -23.69
CA SER A 772 -3.88 23.77 -23.66
C SER A 772 -2.75 23.25 -22.78
N THR A 773 -1.57 23.87 -22.83
CA THR A 773 -0.46 23.48 -21.94
C THR A 773 -0.70 23.96 -20.51
N VAL A 774 -1.35 25.12 -20.35
CA VAL A 774 -1.62 25.72 -19.04
C VAL A 774 -2.62 24.89 -18.24
N ILE A 775 -3.74 24.47 -18.83
CA ILE A 775 -4.81 23.73 -18.12
C ILE A 775 -4.36 22.35 -17.62
N ARG A 776 -3.35 21.72 -18.24
CA ARG A 776 -2.73 20.47 -17.75
C ARG A 776 -2.16 20.59 -16.34
N ASN A 777 -1.93 21.82 -15.86
CA ASN A 777 -1.41 22.09 -14.52
C ASN A 777 -2.51 22.33 -13.47
N GLN A 778 -3.80 22.20 -13.80
CA GLN A 778 -4.88 22.33 -12.82
C GLN A 778 -4.75 21.28 -11.68
N GLY A 779 -4.37 20.05 -12.04
CA GLY A 779 -4.11 18.98 -11.06
C GLY A 779 -2.92 19.26 -10.16
N VAL A 780 -1.86 19.88 -10.69
CA VAL A 780 -0.68 20.28 -9.91
C VAL A 780 -1.06 21.31 -8.85
N ALA A 781 -1.87 22.30 -9.22
CA ALA A 781 -2.37 23.31 -8.29
C ALA A 781 -3.24 22.68 -7.18
N LEU A 782 -4.14 21.77 -7.54
CA LEU A 782 -4.99 21.06 -6.58
C LEU A 782 -4.20 20.11 -5.69
N ALA A 783 -3.16 19.45 -6.19
CA ALA A 783 -2.30 18.55 -5.44
C ALA A 783 -1.57 19.28 -4.31
N HIS A 784 -0.99 20.46 -4.60
CA HIS A 784 -0.40 21.30 -3.56
C HIS A 784 -1.45 21.82 -2.55
N ALA A 785 -2.65 22.20 -3.02
CA ALA A 785 -3.73 22.59 -2.13
C ALA A 785 -4.15 21.43 -1.20
N LEU A 786 -4.35 20.24 -1.74
CA LEU A 786 -4.70 19.03 -0.99
C LEU A 786 -3.64 18.68 0.06
N LEU A 787 -2.37 18.69 -0.33
CA LEU A 787 -1.25 18.45 0.58
C LEU A 787 -1.24 19.45 1.73
N ALA A 788 -1.54 20.73 1.46
CA ALA A 788 -1.64 21.73 2.52
C ALA A 788 -2.79 21.46 3.49
N VAL A 789 -3.97 21.04 3.02
CA VAL A 789 -5.08 20.66 3.89
C VAL A 789 -4.71 19.44 4.75
N GLN A 790 -4.09 18.42 4.16
CA GLN A 790 -3.64 17.23 4.87
C GLN A 790 -2.57 17.56 5.94
N SER A 791 -1.60 18.40 5.60
CA SER A 791 -0.58 18.89 6.53
C SER A 791 -1.19 19.73 7.66
N MET A 792 -2.15 20.60 7.35
CA MET A 792 -2.90 21.36 8.36
C MET A 792 -3.64 20.44 9.34
N ALA A 793 -4.39 19.47 8.81
CA ALA A 793 -5.13 18.50 9.61
C ALA A 793 -4.19 17.72 10.55
N LYS A 794 -3.03 17.29 10.05
CA LYS A 794 -2.01 16.63 10.86
C LYS A 794 -1.39 17.56 11.90
N GLY A 795 -1.16 18.83 11.58
CA GLY A 795 -0.69 19.82 12.54
C GLY A 795 -1.66 19.98 13.71
N MET A 796 -2.95 20.12 13.43
CA MET A 796 -3.99 20.31 14.44
C MET A 796 -4.13 19.14 15.43
N THR A 797 -3.84 17.90 15.02
CA THR A 797 -3.86 16.73 15.94
C THR A 797 -2.67 16.68 16.88
N THR A 798 -1.62 17.46 16.61
CA THR A 798 -0.37 17.45 17.38
C THR A 798 -0.28 18.59 18.39
N ILE A 799 -1.31 19.42 18.56
CA ILE A 799 -1.24 20.62 19.39
C ILE A 799 -2.33 20.68 20.47
N THR A 800 -1.93 21.12 21.66
CA THR A 800 -2.83 21.30 22.81
C THR A 800 -2.52 22.64 23.49
N PRO A 801 -3.52 23.47 23.83
CA PRO A 801 -3.26 24.73 24.55
C PRO A 801 -2.71 24.47 25.95
N ASP A 802 -1.71 25.24 26.36
CA ASP A 802 -1.23 25.23 27.75
C ASP A 802 -2.02 26.27 28.57
N SER A 803 -2.97 25.77 29.35
CA SER A 803 -3.83 26.61 30.19
C SER A 803 -3.04 27.40 31.24
N SER A 804 -1.89 26.90 31.71
CA SER A 804 -1.07 27.60 32.71
C SER A 804 -0.38 28.81 32.12
N VAL A 805 0.22 28.68 30.93
CA VAL A 805 0.91 29.77 30.23
C VAL A 805 -0.10 30.81 29.75
N LEU A 806 -1.26 30.38 29.23
CA LEU A 806 -2.35 31.27 28.83
C LEU A 806 -2.83 32.16 29.99
N LEU A 807 -3.05 31.57 31.17
CA LEU A 807 -3.47 32.32 32.36
C LEU A 807 -2.37 33.26 32.85
N GLN A 808 -1.11 32.82 32.82
CA GLN A 808 0.03 33.66 33.20
C GLN A 808 0.13 34.90 32.30
N GLU A 809 -0.06 34.74 30.99
CA GLU A 809 -0.03 35.85 30.04
C GLU A 809 -1.19 36.83 30.29
N LEU A 810 -2.40 36.32 30.52
CA LEU A 810 -3.57 37.14 30.87
C LEU A 810 -3.36 37.93 32.17
N HIS A 811 -2.77 37.31 33.20
CA HIS A 811 -2.50 37.97 34.49
C HIS A 811 -1.39 39.02 34.42
N ALA A 812 -0.49 38.92 33.44
CA ALA A 812 0.52 39.93 33.18
C ALA A 812 -0.04 41.21 32.54
N HIS A 813 -1.26 41.17 32.02
CA HIS A 813 -1.88 42.27 31.26
C HIS A 813 -3.23 42.73 31.83
N PRO A 814 -3.31 43.20 33.08
CA PRO A 814 -4.57 43.65 33.68
C PRO A 814 -5.11 44.95 33.04
N GLU A 815 -4.29 45.70 32.29
CA GLU A 815 -4.70 46.89 31.54
C GLU A 815 -5.83 46.63 30.53
N VAL A 816 -6.01 45.38 30.09
CA VAL A 816 -7.11 45.01 29.17
C VAL A 816 -8.49 45.17 29.80
N LEU A 817 -8.59 45.27 31.13
CA LEU A 817 -9.84 45.53 31.85
C LEU A 817 -10.26 47.01 31.80
N THR A 818 -9.39 47.91 31.35
CA THR A 818 -9.69 49.35 31.29
C THR A 818 -10.89 49.63 30.38
N GLU A 819 -11.08 48.86 29.30
CA GLU A 819 -12.26 48.96 28.43
C GLU A 819 -13.56 48.66 29.19
N ALA A 820 -13.58 47.62 30.04
CA ALA A 820 -14.75 47.27 30.84
C ALA A 820 -15.09 48.40 31.83
N ILE A 821 -14.07 48.94 32.52
CA ILE A 821 -14.23 50.06 33.46
C ILE A 821 -14.74 51.31 32.71
N GLN A 822 -14.17 51.60 31.55
CA GLN A 822 -14.59 52.72 30.70
C GLN A 822 -16.06 52.60 30.29
N THR A 823 -16.48 51.38 29.94
CA THR A 823 -17.84 51.07 29.52
C THR A 823 -18.81 51.25 30.68
N MET A 824 -18.43 50.80 31.88
CA MET A 824 -19.20 51.04 33.10
C MET A 824 -19.30 52.52 33.44
N LEU A 825 -18.23 53.30 33.32
CA LEU A 825 -18.29 54.74 33.54
C LEU A 825 -19.24 55.46 32.56
N ARG A 826 -19.26 55.04 31.28
CA ARG A 826 -20.21 55.54 30.28
C ARG A 826 -21.65 55.15 30.58
N LYS A 827 -21.90 53.94 31.12
CA LYS A 827 -23.24 53.50 31.58
C LYS A 827 -23.83 54.47 32.62
N TYR A 828 -22.97 55.10 33.43
CA TYR A 828 -23.35 56.10 34.44
C TYR A 828 -23.30 57.56 33.92
N GLY A 829 -23.10 57.77 32.61
CA GLY A 829 -23.16 59.11 31.99
C GLY A 829 -21.87 59.94 32.08
N ASN A 830 -20.74 59.36 32.51
CA ASN A 830 -19.45 60.07 32.50
C ASN A 830 -18.97 60.31 31.07
N GLN A 831 -18.87 61.59 30.65
CA GLN A 831 -18.44 61.98 29.31
C GLN A 831 -16.92 61.92 29.11
N ASP A 832 -16.16 61.94 30.21
CA ASP A 832 -14.69 61.96 30.29
C ASP A 832 -14.10 60.57 30.66
N ALA A 833 -14.90 59.50 30.55
CA ALA A 833 -14.52 58.15 30.98
C ALA A 833 -13.23 57.64 30.33
N TYR A 834 -12.98 57.98 29.06
CA TYR A 834 -11.79 57.57 28.33
C TYR A 834 -10.55 58.34 28.79
N GLU A 835 -10.68 59.65 28.97
CA GLU A 835 -9.62 60.56 29.41
C GLU A 835 -9.14 60.18 30.82
N ARG A 836 -10.07 59.87 31.74
CA ARG A 836 -9.76 59.43 33.11
C ARG A 836 -8.97 58.12 33.15
N LEU A 837 -9.23 57.20 32.22
CA LEU A 837 -8.47 55.94 32.11
C LEU A 837 -7.16 56.10 31.35
N LYS A 838 -7.09 57.04 30.42
CA LYS A 838 -5.85 57.41 29.74
C LYS A 838 -4.85 58.05 30.70
N GLU A 839 -5.33 58.77 31.73
CA GLU A 839 -4.49 59.28 32.81
C GLU A 839 -3.92 58.14 33.69
N LEU A 840 -4.69 57.07 33.91
CA LEU A 840 -4.24 55.88 34.64
C LEU A 840 -3.16 55.08 33.88
N SER A 841 -3.19 55.08 32.55
CA SER A 841 -2.28 54.29 31.69
C SER A 841 -1.15 55.11 31.03
N ARG A 842 -0.98 56.38 31.42
CA ARG A 842 -0.07 57.33 30.74
C ARG A 842 1.41 57.09 31.10
N GLY A 843 2.01 56.07 30.47
CA GLY A 843 3.46 55.82 30.52
C GLY A 843 3.94 54.92 31.67
N GLU A 844 3.03 54.30 32.42
CA GLU A 844 3.32 53.33 33.47
C GLU A 844 2.58 52.01 33.19
N SER A 845 3.18 50.88 33.59
CA SER A 845 2.49 49.58 33.57
C SER A 845 1.36 49.62 34.59
N VAL A 846 0.11 49.50 34.12
CA VAL A 846 -1.05 49.43 35.00
C VAL A 846 -1.03 48.09 35.70
N ASP A 847 -0.83 48.06 37.02
CA ASP A 847 -0.91 46.84 37.81
C ASP A 847 -2.31 46.66 38.42
N THR A 848 -2.58 45.47 38.94
CA THR A 848 -3.86 45.12 39.57
C THR A 848 -4.20 46.00 40.77
N VAL A 849 -3.20 46.52 41.48
CA VAL A 849 -3.40 47.39 42.66
C VAL A 849 -3.87 48.76 42.22
N ALA A 850 -3.23 49.34 41.21
CA ALA A 850 -3.62 50.62 40.61
C ALA A 850 -5.05 50.57 40.07
N LEU A 851 -5.42 49.49 39.36
CA LEU A 851 -6.80 49.29 38.87
C LEU A 851 -7.83 49.22 40.00
N ARG A 852 -7.53 48.47 41.08
CA ARG A 852 -8.44 48.36 42.23
C ARG A 852 -8.61 49.68 42.96
N ASN A 853 -7.54 50.44 43.14
CA ASN A 853 -7.62 51.78 43.74
C ASN A 853 -8.44 52.73 42.87
N PHE A 854 -8.27 52.67 41.55
CA PHE A 854 -9.08 53.45 40.61
C PHE A 854 -10.56 53.07 40.73
N ILE A 855 -10.91 51.79 40.68
CA ILE A 855 -12.30 51.29 40.83
C ILE A 855 -12.92 51.75 42.15
N ALA A 856 -12.16 51.71 43.26
CA ALA A 856 -12.62 52.17 44.57
C ALA A 856 -13.00 53.66 44.59
N SER A 857 -12.34 54.47 43.76
CA SER A 857 -12.60 55.91 43.65
C SER A 857 -13.83 56.26 42.80
N LEU A 858 -14.42 55.29 42.10
CA LEU A 858 -15.55 55.54 41.19
C LEU A 858 -16.89 55.58 41.94
N ASP A 859 -17.72 56.55 41.55
CA ASP A 859 -19.11 56.66 41.99
C ASP A 859 -19.99 55.66 41.22
N LEU A 860 -20.03 54.43 41.71
CA LEU A 860 -20.78 53.30 41.16
C LEU A 860 -21.68 52.71 42.24
N SER A 861 -22.76 52.03 41.84
CA SER A 861 -23.54 51.19 42.76
C SER A 861 -22.66 50.09 43.38
N ALA A 862 -23.05 49.58 44.55
CA ALA A 862 -22.30 48.51 45.21
C ALA A 862 -22.18 47.26 44.32
N GLU A 863 -23.27 46.88 43.64
CA GLU A 863 -23.30 45.74 42.72
C GLU A 863 -22.32 45.90 41.55
N ASP A 864 -22.33 47.05 40.87
CA ASP A 864 -21.45 47.31 39.72
C ASP A 864 -19.98 47.46 40.15
N ARG A 865 -19.72 47.99 41.36
CA ARG A 865 -18.37 48.07 41.93
C ARG A 865 -17.82 46.68 42.29
N ASP A 866 -18.63 45.84 42.92
CA ASP A 866 -18.26 44.46 43.28
C ASP A 866 -18.03 43.61 42.03
N PHE A 867 -18.83 43.83 40.97
CA PHE A 867 -18.59 43.23 39.67
C PHE A 867 -17.20 43.60 39.13
N LEU A 868 -16.83 44.89 39.10
CA LEU A 868 -15.50 45.32 38.63
C LEU A 868 -14.35 44.81 39.51
N PHE A 869 -14.55 44.65 40.82
CA PHE A 869 -13.54 44.07 41.71
C PHE A 869 -13.31 42.57 41.50
N THR A 870 -14.35 41.84 41.08
CA THR A 870 -14.30 40.39 40.84
C THR A 870 -13.94 40.02 39.40
N LEU A 871 -13.96 41.01 38.49
CA LEU A 871 -13.56 40.87 37.10
C LEU A 871 -12.04 40.69 37.01
N THR A 872 -11.63 39.66 36.27
CA THR A 872 -10.24 39.35 35.95
C THR A 872 -10.10 39.19 34.43
N PRO A 873 -8.89 39.33 33.85
CA PRO A 873 -8.71 39.19 32.41
C PRO A 873 -9.27 37.86 31.87
N GLU A 874 -9.07 36.74 32.58
CA GLU A 874 -9.60 35.44 32.17
C GLU A 874 -11.14 35.31 32.26
N LYS A 875 -11.81 36.18 33.01
CA LYS A 875 -13.28 36.26 33.08
C LYS A 875 -13.85 37.30 32.11
N TYR A 876 -13.03 38.22 31.60
CA TYR A 876 -13.45 39.25 30.64
C TYR A 876 -13.40 38.73 29.19
N ILE A 877 -14.02 37.56 28.95
CA ILE A 877 -14.07 36.87 27.64
C ILE A 877 -15.38 37.12 26.88
N GLY A 878 -16.26 37.97 27.41
CA GLY A 878 -17.55 38.32 26.81
C GLY A 878 -18.39 37.10 26.42
N LEU A 879 -18.86 37.06 25.18
CA LEU A 879 -19.67 35.98 24.63
C LEU A 879 -18.85 34.89 23.92
N ALA A 880 -17.51 34.94 23.97
CA ALA A 880 -16.63 34.08 23.17
C ALA A 880 -16.97 32.59 23.31
N GLY A 881 -17.22 32.12 24.54
CA GLY A 881 -17.58 30.72 24.77
C GLY A 881 -18.89 30.27 24.13
N SER A 882 -19.89 31.15 24.04
CA SER A 882 -21.17 30.84 23.36
C SER A 882 -21.09 30.99 21.84
N LEU A 883 -20.19 31.84 21.34
CA LEU A 883 -19.95 32.01 19.92
C LEU A 883 -19.16 30.82 19.34
N GLY A 884 -18.22 30.27 20.11
CA GLY A 884 -17.46 29.09 19.72
C GLY A 884 -18.30 27.81 19.57
N GLU A 885 -19.50 27.75 20.16
CA GLU A 885 -20.43 26.60 20.02
C GLU A 885 -21.22 26.61 18.70
N ARG A 886 -21.17 27.70 17.94
CA ARG A 886 -22.04 27.88 16.75
C ARG A 886 -21.52 27.19 15.49
N VAL A 887 -20.34 26.59 15.54
CA VAL A 887 -19.62 26.04 14.38
C VAL A 887 -19.41 24.54 14.50
#